data_AF-A0A371E4V7-F1
#
_entry.id   AF-A0A371E4V7-F1
#
_cell.length_a   1.000
_cell.length_b   1.000
_cell.length_c   1.000
_cell.angle_alpha   90.00
_cell.angle_beta   90.00
_cell.angle_gamma   90.00
#
_symmetry.space_group_name_H-M   'P 1'
#
loop_
_entity.id
_entity.type
_entity.pdbx_description
1 polymer ?
#
loop_
_entity_poly.entity_id
_entity_poly.type
_entity_poly.pdbx_seq_one_letter_code
_entity_poly.pdbx_strand_id
1 'polypeptide(L)'
;MGNRFNLSVLLVLVTVILSIFYSEQLQSSDTKTLLRIQQLLNFPPVLSSWNKNTDFCSTDSTSSLTVVCYEGTITQLHIVGETRALLLHRNFSIDTFVTTLARLPSLKVLTLVSLGIWGPFPGKIAHLSSLEIVNVSSNFLYGSIPLQFSLLSHLQTLILDNNMFSGHLPEWLDSFPALTVLSLRNNLFNGSLPDSLSSLENIRILSLSHNHFYGPVPDLRQLTNLQVLELDDNNFGPRFPQLGDKLVTLVLRNNKFRSSIPDEVSSYSQLERLDISANTFVGPFQLALLSLPSITYLNISGNKLTGMLFENLSCNPGLEAVDLSSNLLTGSLPKCLMSNSNDRTVLYARNCLEETNQNQHALPFCHTEAIAVGIVPEGKKHKRVSKAVLSLGIVCGVFGGVAIVAVLFFIIRRGNVIGKIKKPPTKLISENAASGFASKLLSDARYISQTMKFGTVGLPPYRAFSLEEIVAATNNFDSASFMGEGSQGKMHRGQLKNGLLVAIRSVKMTKSYSTQDFMHNIELISKYRHRHLVSVVGHCFECYLDDSSVSSIFIVFEYVPNGTLKSWISDGHYRKSLTWMQRIEAAIGVAKGIQYLHTGIVPGVYSNNLKITDVLLDQNFVAKISSYDLPLLFNMRKVGQGNPSSGFRSPSVNKSVKHEDKYDVYEFGVILLELILGRTIKSRNVNTLKDLLQASITADGEARRSIIDPAVRKACLDQSLKTMMEICVRCLVKEPAERPSIEDVLWNLQFAAQVQDAWRGDSQSSSSDGSPISPLASRRMTFH
;
A
#
# COMPACT_ATOMS: atom_id res chain seq x y z
N MET A 1 34.43 45.15 -66.12
CA MET A 1 33.47 45.44 -65.03
C MET A 1 32.15 44.75 -65.39
N GLY A 2 31.46 44.03 -64.53
CA GLY A 2 31.66 43.88 -63.08
C GLY A 2 30.39 44.25 -62.31
N ASN A 3 29.43 43.32 -62.25
CA ASN A 3 28.31 43.28 -61.29
C ASN A 3 28.04 41.79 -61.02
N ARG A 4 28.92 41.04 -60.34
CA ARG A 4 29.27 41.18 -58.91
C ARG A 4 28.07 41.20 -57.94
N PHE A 5 26.87 40.83 -58.39
CA PHE A 5 25.66 40.85 -57.55
C PHE A 5 24.95 39.51 -57.29
N ASN A 6 25.36 38.40 -57.95
CA ASN A 6 24.75 37.08 -57.69
C ASN A 6 25.60 36.14 -56.83
N LEU A 7 26.93 36.27 -56.78
CA LEU A 7 27.73 35.36 -55.95
C LEU A 7 27.64 35.70 -54.45
N SER A 8 27.61 36.99 -54.08
CA SER A 8 27.44 37.42 -52.69
C SER A 8 26.04 37.10 -52.14
N VAL A 9 24.99 37.33 -52.94
CA VAL A 9 23.61 36.98 -52.55
C VAL A 9 23.43 35.47 -52.47
N LEU A 10 24.01 34.70 -53.40
CA LEU A 10 24.00 33.23 -53.31
C LEU A 10 24.83 32.74 -52.12
N LEU A 11 25.98 33.35 -51.81
CA LEU A 11 26.77 32.99 -50.63
C LEU A 11 26.03 33.32 -49.34
N VAL A 12 25.33 34.47 -49.27
CA VAL A 12 24.48 34.84 -48.12
C VAL A 12 23.26 33.94 -48.02
N LEU A 13 22.63 33.56 -49.14
CA LEU A 13 21.53 32.59 -49.11
C LEU A 13 22.02 31.21 -48.68
N VAL A 14 23.20 30.78 -49.14
CA VAL A 14 23.83 29.52 -48.74
C VAL A 14 24.33 29.58 -47.29
N THR A 15 24.82 30.71 -46.76
CA THR A 15 25.16 30.83 -45.32
C THR A 15 23.94 31.03 -44.44
N VAL A 16 22.84 31.60 -44.93
CA VAL A 16 21.53 31.63 -44.24
C VAL A 16 20.89 30.25 -44.24
N ILE A 17 20.89 29.54 -45.36
CA ILE A 17 20.43 28.15 -45.44
C ILE A 17 21.34 27.26 -44.59
N LEU A 18 22.66 27.40 -44.65
CA LEU A 18 23.57 26.68 -43.78
C LEU A 18 23.42 27.09 -42.32
N SER A 19 23.10 28.34 -41.94
CA SER A 19 22.85 28.70 -40.53
C SER A 19 21.46 28.29 -40.03
N ILE A 20 20.49 28.07 -40.92
CA ILE A 20 19.21 27.41 -40.61
C ILE A 20 19.40 25.89 -40.47
N PHE A 21 20.28 25.28 -41.28
CA PHE A 21 20.69 23.86 -41.14
C PHE A 21 21.78 23.63 -40.06
N TYR A 22 22.44 24.69 -39.58
CA TYR A 22 23.20 24.77 -38.33
C TYR A 22 22.31 25.25 -37.17
N SER A 23 21.04 24.83 -37.16
CA SER A 23 20.52 24.32 -35.88
C SER A 23 21.40 23.13 -35.53
N GLU A 24 22.42 23.36 -34.68
CA GLU A 24 23.32 22.30 -34.24
C GLU A 24 22.54 21.27 -33.42
N GLN A 25 21.96 20.28 -34.11
CA GLN A 25 21.62 18.98 -33.54
C GLN A 25 22.91 18.16 -33.32
N LEU A 26 23.95 18.83 -32.78
CA LEU A 26 25.16 18.23 -32.28
C LEU A 26 24.76 17.43 -31.04
N GLN A 27 24.45 16.15 -31.25
CA GLN A 27 23.86 15.24 -30.28
C GLN A 27 24.47 15.42 -28.87
N SER A 28 23.71 16.12 -28.01
CA SER A 28 24.21 16.66 -26.75
C SER A 28 24.72 15.56 -25.82
N SER A 29 25.60 15.93 -24.89
CA SER A 29 26.00 15.08 -23.76
C SER A 29 24.80 14.42 -23.09
N ASP A 30 23.72 15.19 -22.99
CA ASP A 30 22.50 14.90 -22.26
C ASP A 30 21.67 13.85 -23.02
N THR A 31 21.52 13.99 -24.34
CA THR A 31 20.89 12.99 -25.23
C THR A 31 21.57 11.62 -25.11
N LYS A 32 22.92 11.60 -25.15
CA LYS A 32 23.69 10.36 -24.97
C LYS A 32 23.53 9.78 -23.56
N THR A 33 23.32 10.64 -22.56
CA THR A 33 23.10 10.26 -21.17
C THR A 33 21.71 9.65 -20.95
N LEU A 34 20.64 10.22 -21.51
CA LEU A 34 19.30 9.65 -21.47
C LEU A 34 19.21 8.28 -22.16
N LEU A 35 19.81 8.13 -23.35
CA LEU A 35 19.89 6.83 -24.02
C LEU A 35 20.71 5.81 -23.22
N ARG A 36 21.71 6.26 -22.44
CA ARG A 36 22.44 5.37 -21.52
C ARG A 36 21.62 5.00 -20.29
N ILE A 37 20.79 5.91 -19.78
CA ILE A 37 19.82 5.65 -18.69
C ILE A 37 18.80 4.59 -19.15
N GLN A 38 18.23 4.72 -20.34
CA GLN A 38 17.33 3.73 -20.96
C GLN A 38 17.97 2.33 -21.04
N GLN A 39 19.23 2.25 -21.50
CA GLN A 39 20.00 1.00 -21.54
C GLN A 39 20.20 0.38 -20.15
N LEU A 40 20.56 1.20 -19.14
CA LEU A 40 20.81 0.72 -17.78
C LEU A 40 19.53 0.26 -17.07
N LEU A 41 18.38 0.86 -17.40
CA LEU A 41 17.05 0.40 -16.96
C LEU A 41 16.52 -0.80 -17.77
N ASN A 42 17.31 -1.36 -18.69
CA ASN A 42 16.95 -2.48 -19.55
C ASN A 42 15.69 -2.21 -20.41
N PHE A 43 15.62 -1.02 -21.02
CA PHE A 43 14.58 -0.61 -21.98
C PHE A 43 13.14 -0.83 -21.45
N PRO A 44 12.75 -0.16 -20.35
CA PRO A 44 11.38 -0.28 -19.84
C PRO A 44 10.38 0.25 -20.88
N PRO A 45 9.16 -0.32 -21.01
CA PRO A 45 8.19 0.04 -22.06
C PRO A 45 7.87 1.53 -22.15
N VAL A 46 7.88 2.21 -21.00
CA VAL A 46 7.70 3.66 -20.84
C VAL A 46 8.72 4.49 -21.64
N LEU A 47 9.93 3.97 -21.86
CA LEU A 47 11.00 4.62 -22.62
C LEU A 47 11.14 4.09 -24.05
N SER A 48 10.18 3.31 -24.56
CA SER A 48 10.25 2.67 -25.89
C SER A 48 10.31 3.66 -27.07
N SER A 49 9.79 4.88 -26.90
CA SER A 49 9.83 5.94 -27.91
C SER A 49 11.23 6.56 -28.11
N TRP A 50 12.13 6.39 -27.13
CA TRP A 50 13.46 7.00 -27.14
C TRP A 50 14.42 6.29 -28.11
N ASN A 51 14.96 7.07 -29.04
CA ASN A 51 15.92 6.63 -30.05
C ASN A 51 16.97 7.73 -30.32
N LYS A 52 17.94 7.47 -31.21
CA LYS A 52 19.06 8.40 -31.47
C LYS A 52 18.66 9.76 -32.06
N ASN A 53 17.47 9.84 -32.65
CA ASN A 53 16.93 11.01 -33.34
C ASN A 53 15.80 11.69 -32.54
N THR A 54 15.48 11.21 -31.33
CA THR A 54 14.46 11.80 -30.46
C THR A 54 14.90 13.20 -30.00
N ASP A 55 14.04 14.20 -30.21
CA ASP A 55 14.14 15.47 -29.49
C ASP A 55 13.45 15.32 -28.12
N PHE A 56 14.28 15.11 -27.10
CA PHE A 56 13.85 14.93 -25.72
C PHE A 56 13.22 16.18 -25.10
N CYS A 57 13.50 17.38 -25.65
CA CYS A 57 12.95 18.64 -25.16
C CYS A 57 11.60 18.98 -25.79
N SER A 58 11.25 18.35 -26.92
CA SER A 58 9.98 18.51 -27.62
C SER A 58 9.09 17.25 -27.54
N THR A 59 9.38 16.32 -26.63
CA THR A 59 8.60 15.09 -26.45
C THR A 59 7.36 15.34 -25.59
N ASP A 60 6.19 14.90 -26.05
CA ASP A 60 4.93 15.01 -25.30
C ASP A 60 5.02 14.36 -23.91
N SER A 61 4.55 15.08 -22.89
CA SER A 61 4.50 14.58 -21.52
C SER A 61 3.34 13.61 -21.31
N THR A 62 3.63 12.51 -20.63
CA THR A 62 2.67 11.47 -20.24
C THR A 62 2.70 11.26 -18.73
N SER A 63 1.70 10.54 -18.20
CA SER A 63 1.65 10.20 -16.77
C SER A 63 2.82 9.32 -16.29
N SER A 64 3.50 8.61 -17.20
CA SER A 64 4.62 7.72 -16.90
C SER A 64 5.98 8.26 -17.32
N LEU A 65 6.03 9.15 -18.31
CA LEU A 65 7.25 9.76 -18.83
C LEU A 65 7.07 11.26 -19.03
N THR A 66 7.91 12.06 -18.40
CA THR A 66 8.00 13.50 -18.66
C THR A 66 9.48 13.93 -18.63
N VAL A 67 9.91 14.61 -19.69
CA VAL A 67 11.22 15.28 -19.75
C VAL A 67 10.94 16.75 -19.98
N VAL A 68 11.54 17.63 -19.17
CA VAL A 68 11.42 19.08 -19.36
C VAL A 68 12.80 19.68 -19.48
N CYS A 69 12.99 20.51 -20.50
CA CYS A 69 14.20 21.27 -20.71
C CYS A 69 13.98 22.76 -20.41
N TYR A 70 15.03 23.42 -19.94
CA TYR A 70 15.09 24.87 -19.81
C TYR A 70 16.42 25.36 -20.40
N GLU A 71 16.36 26.37 -21.26
CA GLU A 71 17.52 26.91 -22.01
C GLU A 71 18.38 25.81 -22.70
N GLY A 72 17.72 24.76 -23.21
CA GLY A 72 18.37 23.64 -23.90
C GLY A 72 19.00 22.56 -22.99
N THR A 73 18.91 22.70 -21.66
CA THR A 73 19.40 21.70 -20.69
C THR A 73 18.24 20.97 -20.01
N ILE A 74 18.42 19.69 -19.67
CA ILE A 74 17.38 18.91 -18.98
C ILE A 74 17.28 19.34 -17.52
N THR A 75 16.10 19.80 -17.10
CA THR A 75 15.82 20.23 -15.73
C THR A 75 14.86 19.31 -14.98
N GLN A 76 14.00 18.56 -15.68
CA GLN A 76 13.10 17.60 -15.05
C GLN A 76 13.15 16.26 -15.80
N LEU A 77 13.25 15.17 -15.04
CA LEU A 77 13.19 13.80 -15.54
C LEU A 77 12.25 12.98 -14.66
N HIS A 78 11.11 12.60 -15.22
CA HIS A 78 10.15 11.69 -14.61
C HIS A 78 10.06 10.41 -15.42
N ILE A 79 10.36 9.29 -14.77
CA ILE A 79 10.20 7.94 -15.30
C ILE A 79 9.48 7.14 -14.21
N VAL A 80 8.23 6.79 -14.48
CA VAL A 80 7.37 6.00 -13.60
C VAL A 80 7.02 4.72 -14.34
N GLY A 81 7.52 3.59 -13.86
CA GLY A 81 7.19 2.28 -14.41
C GLY A 81 5.85 1.76 -13.92
N GLU A 82 5.52 0.54 -14.34
CA GLU A 82 4.26 -0.11 -13.99
C GLU A 82 4.23 -0.51 -12.51
N THR A 83 3.04 -0.44 -11.89
CA THR A 83 2.87 -0.85 -10.50
C THR A 83 3.28 -2.32 -10.31
N ARG A 84 4.33 -2.55 -9.50
CA ARG A 84 5.04 -3.83 -9.28
C ARG A 84 6.14 -4.14 -10.32
N ALA A 85 7.03 -3.17 -10.60
CA ALA A 85 8.22 -3.45 -11.38
C ALA A 85 9.09 -4.57 -10.77
N LEU A 86 9.55 -5.48 -11.62
CA LEU A 86 10.47 -6.56 -11.26
C LEU A 86 11.89 -6.00 -11.03
N LEU A 87 12.65 -6.63 -10.14
CA LEU A 87 14.03 -6.26 -9.84
C LEU A 87 14.90 -6.32 -11.11
N LEU A 88 15.62 -5.22 -11.40
CA LEU A 88 16.48 -5.12 -12.60
C LEU A 88 17.55 -6.22 -12.63
N HIS A 89 17.93 -6.64 -13.84
CA HIS A 89 18.86 -7.75 -14.08
C HIS A 89 20.13 -7.66 -13.19
N ARG A 90 20.71 -8.82 -12.80
CA ARG A 90 21.84 -8.90 -11.85
C ARG A 90 23.08 -8.07 -12.21
N ASN A 91 23.22 -7.67 -13.48
CA ASN A 91 24.31 -6.82 -13.96
C ASN A 91 24.04 -5.31 -13.77
N PHE A 92 22.86 -4.93 -13.27
CA PHE A 92 22.53 -3.55 -12.91
C PHE A 92 23.43 -3.08 -11.76
N SER A 93 23.92 -1.85 -11.89
CA SER A 93 24.71 -1.19 -10.85
C SER A 93 24.13 0.20 -10.62
N ILE A 94 23.55 0.40 -9.44
CA ILE A 94 23.03 1.71 -9.03
C ILE A 94 24.12 2.79 -9.02
N ASP A 95 25.36 2.42 -8.70
CA ASP A 95 26.50 3.34 -8.76
C ASP A 95 26.79 3.80 -10.21
N THR A 96 26.76 2.88 -11.17
CA THR A 96 26.91 3.22 -12.60
C THR A 96 25.75 4.07 -13.10
N PHE A 97 24.53 3.78 -12.63
CA PHE A 97 23.32 4.51 -12.98
C PHE A 97 23.32 5.94 -12.43
N VAL A 98 23.61 6.14 -11.15
CA VAL A 98 23.72 7.49 -10.54
C VAL A 98 24.93 8.25 -11.09
N THR A 99 26.05 7.58 -11.39
CA THR A 99 27.19 8.20 -12.11
C THR A 99 26.80 8.67 -13.52
N THR A 100 25.83 8.00 -14.16
CA THR A 100 25.30 8.41 -15.47
C THR A 100 24.35 9.60 -15.30
N LEU A 101 23.41 9.56 -14.35
CA LEU A 101 22.51 10.68 -14.01
C LEU A 101 23.27 11.96 -13.63
N ALA A 102 24.38 11.83 -12.90
CA ALA A 102 25.24 12.95 -12.49
C ALA A 102 25.84 13.76 -13.65
N ARG A 103 25.67 13.31 -14.90
CA ARG A 103 26.04 14.07 -16.11
C ARG A 103 24.98 15.07 -16.57
N LEU A 104 23.85 15.18 -15.86
CA LEU A 104 22.77 16.13 -16.11
C LEU A 104 22.70 17.18 -14.98
N PRO A 105 23.72 18.06 -14.81
CA PRO A 105 23.87 18.91 -13.62
C PRO A 105 22.75 19.94 -13.42
N SER A 106 21.98 20.24 -14.46
CA SER A 106 20.82 21.14 -14.40
C SER A 106 19.54 20.49 -13.83
N LEU A 107 19.57 19.18 -13.49
CA LEU A 107 18.40 18.50 -12.94
C LEU A 107 17.92 19.11 -11.62
N LYS A 108 16.70 19.63 -11.64
CA LYS A 108 15.92 20.10 -10.49
C LYS A 108 14.95 19.04 -9.99
N VAL A 109 14.36 18.25 -10.89
CA VAL A 109 13.35 17.24 -10.55
C VAL A 109 13.76 15.88 -11.08
N LEU A 110 13.87 14.91 -10.19
CA LEU A 110 14.16 13.51 -10.50
C LEU A 110 13.10 12.60 -9.89
N THR A 111 12.26 12.00 -10.73
CA THR A 111 11.26 11.00 -10.34
C THR A 111 11.57 9.68 -11.03
N LEU A 112 11.83 8.62 -10.26
CA LEU A 112 12.24 7.30 -10.71
C LEU A 112 11.44 6.24 -9.92
N VAL A 113 10.16 6.08 -10.24
CA VAL A 113 9.20 5.32 -9.42
C VAL A 113 8.88 3.98 -10.05
N SER A 114 8.91 2.90 -9.26
CA SER A 114 8.66 1.53 -9.73
C SER A 114 9.44 1.19 -11.01
N LEU A 115 10.77 1.23 -10.91
CA LEU A 115 11.69 0.90 -12.01
C LEU A 115 12.53 -0.36 -11.74
N GLY A 116 12.26 -1.06 -10.63
CA GLY A 116 13.02 -2.25 -10.25
C GLY A 116 14.45 -1.97 -9.79
N ILE A 117 14.78 -0.70 -9.56
CA ILE A 117 16.12 -0.24 -9.19
C ILE A 117 16.50 -0.82 -7.82
N TRP A 118 17.72 -1.35 -7.69
CA TRP A 118 18.17 -2.01 -6.47
C TRP A 118 19.63 -1.69 -6.15
N GLY A 119 20.00 -1.82 -4.87
CA GLY A 119 21.35 -1.54 -4.36
C GLY A 119 21.39 -0.47 -3.26
N PRO A 120 22.56 -0.23 -2.65
CA PRO A 120 22.75 0.88 -1.72
C PRO A 120 22.76 2.20 -2.49
N PHE A 121 21.94 3.18 -2.07
CA PHE A 121 21.79 4.41 -2.84
C PHE A 121 23.09 5.25 -2.82
N PRO A 122 23.74 5.55 -3.96
CA PRO A 122 25.06 6.19 -3.98
C PRO A 122 25.04 7.67 -3.59
N GLY A 123 26.00 8.06 -2.74
CA GLY A 123 26.25 9.47 -2.41
C GLY A 123 26.65 10.35 -3.61
N LYS A 124 26.99 9.76 -4.77
CA LYS A 124 27.28 10.46 -6.03
C LYS A 124 26.12 11.30 -6.57
N ILE A 125 24.89 11.10 -6.07
CA ILE A 125 23.75 11.95 -6.42
C ILE A 125 24.00 13.42 -6.05
N ALA A 126 24.85 13.68 -5.04
CA ALA A 126 25.20 15.00 -4.55
C ALA A 126 25.87 15.92 -5.59
N HIS A 127 26.37 15.38 -6.70
CA HIS A 127 26.84 16.19 -7.83
C HIS A 127 25.70 16.92 -8.56
N LEU A 128 24.46 16.48 -8.39
CA LEU A 128 23.25 17.16 -8.88
C LEU A 128 22.77 18.19 -7.85
N SER A 129 23.61 19.17 -7.53
CA SER A 129 23.36 20.18 -6.49
C SER A 129 22.12 21.05 -6.76
N SER A 130 21.65 21.11 -8.01
CA SER A 130 20.42 21.79 -8.44
C SER A 130 19.12 21.07 -8.02
N LEU A 131 19.18 19.85 -7.45
CA LEU A 131 17.98 19.06 -7.14
C LEU A 131 17.09 19.71 -6.07
N GLU A 132 15.84 19.95 -6.47
CA GLU A 132 14.74 20.43 -5.63
C GLU A 132 13.78 19.29 -5.27
N ILE A 133 13.58 18.31 -6.15
CA ILE A 133 12.66 17.18 -5.93
C ILE A 133 13.33 15.86 -6.27
N VAL A 134 13.36 14.93 -5.32
CA VAL A 134 13.81 13.54 -5.50
C VAL A 134 12.72 12.58 -5.04
N ASN A 135 12.21 11.77 -5.97
CA ASN A 135 11.30 10.66 -5.69
C ASN A 135 11.86 9.38 -6.31
N VAL A 136 12.22 8.40 -5.48
CA VAL A 136 12.72 7.07 -5.89
C VAL A 136 11.88 5.94 -5.30
N SER A 137 10.60 6.21 -5.05
CA SER A 137 9.69 5.29 -4.36
C SER A 137 9.36 4.01 -5.15
N SER A 138 8.92 2.98 -4.42
CA SER A 138 8.50 1.68 -4.96
C SER A 138 9.61 0.95 -5.72
N ASN A 139 10.83 1.01 -5.21
CA ASN A 139 12.01 0.31 -5.74
C ASN A 139 12.56 -0.67 -4.68
N PHE A 140 13.74 -1.24 -4.92
CA PHE A 140 14.43 -2.19 -4.05
C PHE A 140 15.76 -1.60 -3.51
N LEU A 141 15.79 -0.28 -3.26
CA LEU A 141 16.95 0.39 -2.67
C LEU A 141 17.10 0.02 -1.20
N TYR A 142 18.33 -0.13 -0.70
CA TYR A 142 18.58 -0.56 0.68
C TYR A 142 19.76 0.16 1.34
N GLY A 143 19.98 -0.11 2.64
CA GLY A 143 21.02 0.54 3.43
C GLY A 143 20.61 1.94 3.88
N SER A 144 21.55 2.71 4.42
CA SER A 144 21.27 4.06 4.95
C SER A 144 21.26 5.14 3.87
N ILE A 145 20.63 6.27 4.18
CA ILE A 145 20.74 7.49 3.37
C ILE A 145 22.21 7.97 3.46
N PRO A 146 22.93 8.12 2.34
CA PRO A 146 24.36 8.44 2.37
C PRO A 146 24.60 9.90 2.78
N LEU A 147 25.63 10.13 3.60
CA LEU A 147 26.01 11.45 4.16
C LEU A 147 26.07 12.58 3.11
N GLN A 148 26.47 12.27 1.88
CA GLN A 148 26.61 13.24 0.80
C GLN A 148 25.28 13.90 0.41
N PHE A 149 24.13 13.34 0.78
CA PHE A 149 22.82 14.00 0.61
C PHE A 149 22.76 15.37 1.29
N SER A 150 23.48 15.59 2.40
CA SER A 150 23.60 16.90 3.07
C SER A 150 24.05 18.04 2.15
N LEU A 151 24.66 17.74 0.99
CA LEU A 151 25.10 18.73 0.00
C LEU A 151 23.96 19.23 -0.92
N LEU A 152 22.80 18.58 -0.92
CA LEU A 152 21.62 18.96 -1.72
C LEU A 152 20.80 20.06 -1.02
N SER A 153 21.41 21.22 -0.78
CA SER A 153 20.83 22.32 0.01
C SER A 153 19.56 22.95 -0.58
N HIS A 154 19.26 22.70 -1.86
CA HIS A 154 18.06 23.16 -2.54
C HIS A 154 16.88 22.18 -2.47
N LEU A 155 17.04 21.02 -1.80
CA LEU A 155 16.03 19.96 -1.77
C LEU A 155 14.78 20.39 -1.00
N GLN A 156 13.64 20.40 -1.70
CA GLN A 156 12.31 20.75 -1.21
C GLN A 156 11.42 19.51 -1.00
N THR A 157 11.64 18.42 -1.74
CA THR A 157 10.86 17.18 -1.63
C THR A 157 11.76 15.96 -1.70
N LEU A 158 11.67 15.09 -0.70
CA LEU A 158 12.34 13.80 -0.65
C LEU A 158 11.33 12.68 -0.37
N ILE A 159 11.15 11.78 -1.34
CA ILE A 159 10.22 10.64 -1.25
C ILE A 159 11.01 9.35 -1.51
N LEU A 160 11.20 8.56 -0.46
CA LEU A 160 11.91 7.27 -0.46
C LEU A 160 10.98 6.07 -0.20
N ASP A 161 9.66 6.30 -0.23
CA ASP A 161 8.63 5.33 0.17
C ASP A 161 8.75 3.96 -0.51
N ASN A 162 8.33 2.89 0.17
CA ASN A 162 8.25 1.53 -0.37
C ASN A 162 9.60 1.07 -0.95
N ASN A 163 10.61 1.04 -0.10
CA ASN A 163 11.96 0.54 -0.38
C ASN A 163 12.43 -0.33 0.80
N MET A 164 13.73 -0.64 0.88
CA MET A 164 14.36 -1.38 1.97
C MET A 164 15.44 -0.55 2.67
N PHE A 165 15.32 0.78 2.67
CA PHE A 165 16.26 1.66 3.38
C PHE A 165 16.25 1.35 4.88
N SER A 166 17.42 1.39 5.52
CA SER A 166 17.62 0.91 6.89
C SER A 166 18.68 1.71 7.64
N GLY A 167 18.73 1.51 8.96
CA GLY A 167 19.58 2.30 9.85
C GLY A 167 18.84 3.55 10.36
N HIS A 168 19.61 4.48 10.93
CA HIS A 168 19.05 5.64 11.63
C HIS A 168 18.73 6.80 10.68
N LEU A 169 17.74 7.61 11.05
CA LEU A 169 17.48 8.89 10.38
C LEU A 169 18.66 9.84 10.67
N PRO A 170 19.25 10.52 9.66
CA PRO A 170 20.54 11.18 9.88
C PRO A 170 20.45 12.49 10.68
N GLU A 171 21.44 12.72 11.55
CA GLU A 171 21.54 13.95 12.36
C GLU A 171 21.66 15.24 11.52
N TRP A 172 22.10 15.16 10.27
CA TRP A 172 22.31 16.31 9.37
C TRP A 172 21.06 16.69 8.54
N LEU A 173 19.86 16.30 8.95
CA LEU A 173 18.61 16.70 8.27
C LEU A 173 18.43 18.22 8.19
N ASP A 174 18.95 18.97 9.17
CA ASP A 174 19.01 20.43 9.19
C ASP A 174 19.75 21.06 7.99
N SER A 175 20.52 20.25 7.24
CA SER A 175 21.16 20.66 5.98
C SER A 175 20.15 20.90 4.83
N PHE A 176 18.85 20.63 5.04
CA PHE A 176 17.77 20.88 4.08
C PHE A 176 16.85 22.04 4.49
N PRO A 177 17.31 23.30 4.49
CA PRO A 177 16.51 24.44 4.94
C PRO A 177 15.25 24.69 4.07
N ALA A 178 15.24 24.18 2.83
CA ALA A 178 14.12 24.31 1.91
C ALA A 178 13.10 23.13 1.97
N LEU A 179 13.32 22.12 2.82
CA LEU A 179 12.52 20.89 2.78
C LEU A 179 11.06 21.13 3.19
N THR A 180 10.14 20.76 2.31
CA THR A 180 8.68 20.88 2.50
C THR A 180 7.99 19.53 2.65
N VAL A 181 8.54 18.47 2.02
CA VAL A 181 7.99 17.12 2.04
C VAL A 181 9.11 16.12 2.31
N LEU A 182 8.97 15.34 3.38
CA LEU A 182 9.80 14.19 3.70
C LEU A 182 8.89 12.97 3.90
N SER A 183 8.99 11.99 2.99
CA SER A 183 8.28 10.72 3.13
C SER A 183 9.26 9.55 3.00
N LEU A 184 9.28 8.70 4.04
CA LEU A 184 10.14 7.54 4.22
C LEU A 184 9.30 6.27 4.49
N ARG A 185 8.02 6.28 4.10
CA ARG A 185 7.00 5.27 4.45
C ARG A 185 7.40 3.88 3.98
N ASN A 186 7.07 2.85 4.77
CA ASN A 186 7.27 1.44 4.39
C ASN A 186 8.73 1.16 3.98
N ASN A 187 9.61 1.26 4.98
CA ASN A 187 11.05 0.99 4.91
C ASN A 187 11.47 0.25 6.19
N LEU A 188 12.78 0.09 6.42
CA LEU A 188 13.39 -0.62 7.54
C LEU A 188 14.20 0.34 8.45
N PHE A 189 13.86 1.64 8.47
CA PHE A 189 14.55 2.62 9.31
C PHE A 189 14.30 2.33 10.80
N ASN A 190 15.30 2.61 11.64
CA ASN A 190 15.27 2.35 13.08
C ASN A 190 15.94 3.49 13.87
N GLY A 191 16.03 3.32 15.19
CA GLY A 191 16.58 4.34 16.08
C GLY A 191 15.53 5.35 16.56
N SER A 192 15.98 6.34 17.33
CA SER A 192 15.21 7.53 17.66
C SER A 192 15.29 8.57 16.54
N LEU A 193 14.34 9.50 16.51
CA LEU A 193 14.41 10.65 15.62
C LEU A 193 15.45 11.66 16.15
N PRO A 194 16.27 12.26 15.28
CA PRO A 194 17.26 13.25 15.67
C PRO A 194 16.59 14.59 16.01
N ASP A 195 17.18 15.35 16.93
CA ASP A 195 16.65 16.66 17.33
C ASP A 195 16.65 17.66 16.16
N SER A 196 17.56 17.51 15.19
CA SER A 196 17.65 18.33 13.97
C SER A 196 16.42 18.26 13.06
N LEU A 197 15.57 17.24 13.21
CA LEU A 197 14.25 17.18 12.57
C LEU A 197 13.37 18.37 12.95
N SER A 198 13.57 18.94 14.14
CA SER A 198 12.84 20.10 14.67
C SER A 198 13.23 21.41 13.98
N SER A 199 14.39 21.46 13.31
CA SER A 199 14.93 22.64 12.63
C SER A 199 14.36 22.86 11.22
N LEU A 200 13.50 21.97 10.73
CA LEU A 200 12.98 21.98 9.36
C LEU A 200 11.80 22.96 9.20
N GLU A 201 11.99 24.25 9.45
CA GLU A 201 10.92 25.27 9.52
C GLU A 201 9.91 25.27 8.34
N ASN A 202 10.34 24.86 7.15
CA ASN A 202 9.52 24.83 5.93
C ASN A 202 8.72 23.52 5.72
N ILE A 203 8.91 22.50 6.56
CA ILE A 203 8.27 21.19 6.40
C ILE A 203 6.75 21.30 6.56
N ARG A 204 6.02 20.64 5.65
CA ARG A 204 4.55 20.55 5.61
C ARG A 204 4.05 19.13 5.75
N ILE A 205 4.79 18.17 5.18
CA ILE A 205 4.46 16.75 5.22
C ILE A 205 5.66 15.99 5.77
N LEU A 206 5.44 15.28 6.89
CA LEU A 206 6.38 14.35 7.49
C LEU A 206 5.71 12.98 7.65
N SER A 207 6.10 12.02 6.81
CA SER A 207 5.56 10.67 6.75
C SER A 207 6.68 9.66 7.02
N LEU A 208 6.64 9.04 8.21
CA LEU A 208 7.61 8.06 8.70
C LEU A 208 6.96 6.68 8.97
N SER A 209 5.71 6.53 8.56
CA SER A 209 4.86 5.37 8.82
C SER A 209 5.46 4.05 8.37
N HIS A 210 5.11 2.95 9.04
CA HIS A 210 5.52 1.59 8.69
C HIS A 210 7.06 1.45 8.64
N ASN A 211 7.69 1.66 9.79
CA ASN A 211 9.15 1.55 10.00
C ASN A 211 9.44 0.89 11.36
N HIS A 212 10.67 0.97 11.86
CA HIS A 212 11.11 0.42 13.14
C HIS A 212 11.67 1.51 14.09
N PHE A 213 11.27 2.77 13.91
CA PHE A 213 11.66 3.87 14.79
C PHE A 213 11.11 3.67 16.21
N TYR A 214 11.83 4.15 17.21
CA TYR A 214 11.45 4.00 18.63
C TYR A 214 11.84 5.22 19.48
N GLY A 215 11.29 5.27 20.70
CA GLY A 215 11.59 6.33 21.66
C GLY A 215 10.72 7.58 21.47
N PRO A 216 11.05 8.69 22.16
CA PRO A 216 10.24 9.90 22.11
C PRO A 216 10.37 10.58 20.73
N VAL A 217 9.28 11.23 20.31
CA VAL A 217 9.32 12.20 19.21
C VAL A 217 9.91 13.50 19.75
N PRO A 218 10.85 14.17 19.04
CA PRO A 218 11.42 15.46 19.45
C PRO A 218 10.37 16.59 19.41
N ASP A 219 10.75 17.79 19.85
CA ASP A 219 9.84 18.94 19.95
C ASP A 219 9.58 19.58 18.58
N LEU A 220 8.50 19.17 17.93
CA LEU A 220 8.10 19.63 16.60
C LEU A 220 7.30 20.94 16.62
N ARG A 221 7.17 21.64 17.76
CA ARG A 221 6.44 22.93 17.84
C ARG A 221 7.04 24.02 16.96
N GLN A 222 8.34 23.94 16.65
CA GLN A 222 9.03 24.87 15.75
C GLN A 222 8.65 24.68 14.27
N LEU A 223 8.07 23.53 13.92
CA LEU A 223 7.61 23.21 12.56
C LEU A 223 6.28 23.89 12.25
N THR A 224 6.26 25.23 12.27
CA THR A 224 5.04 26.05 12.18
C THR A 224 4.30 25.96 10.84
N ASN A 225 4.83 25.21 9.86
CA ASN A 225 4.19 24.93 8.58
C ASN A 225 3.72 23.47 8.44
N LEU A 226 3.91 22.62 9.45
CA LEU A 226 3.55 21.21 9.43
C LEU A 226 2.03 21.03 9.38
N GLN A 227 1.56 20.35 8.34
CA GLN A 227 0.14 20.07 8.06
C GLN A 227 -0.18 18.58 8.17
N VAL A 228 0.76 17.72 7.79
CA VAL A 228 0.58 16.25 7.82
C VAL A 228 1.72 15.63 8.60
N LEU A 229 1.36 14.93 9.68
CA LEU A 229 2.28 14.11 10.47
C LEU A 229 1.74 12.68 10.55
N GLU A 230 2.45 11.74 9.93
CA GLU A 230 2.12 10.32 9.91
C GLU A 230 3.29 9.51 10.47
N LEU A 231 3.08 8.91 11.64
CA LEU A 231 4.06 8.15 12.42
C LEU A 231 3.57 6.71 12.72
N ASP A 232 2.50 6.26 12.07
CA ASP A 232 1.85 4.98 12.34
C ASP A 232 2.75 3.75 12.12
N ASP A 233 2.39 2.65 12.79
CA ASP A 233 3.04 1.34 12.66
C ASP A 233 4.57 1.45 12.90
N ASN A 234 4.91 1.93 14.10
CA ASN A 234 6.27 2.15 14.61
C ASN A 234 6.33 1.80 16.12
N ASN A 235 7.42 2.14 16.82
CA ASN A 235 7.60 1.93 18.26
C ASN A 235 7.75 3.25 19.06
N PHE A 236 7.19 4.36 18.59
CA PHE A 236 7.29 5.67 19.23
C PHE A 236 6.57 5.73 20.59
N GLY A 237 7.10 6.53 21.51
CA GLY A 237 6.55 6.74 22.84
C GLY A 237 7.61 7.02 23.91
N PRO A 238 7.23 7.28 25.17
CA PRO A 238 5.88 7.15 25.73
C PRO A 238 5.04 8.44 25.66
N ARG A 239 5.61 9.60 25.34
CA ARG A 239 4.90 10.90 25.39
C ARG A 239 4.25 11.22 24.05
N PHE A 240 3.05 11.81 24.10
CA PHE A 240 2.43 12.48 22.95
C PHE A 240 3.42 13.53 22.39
N PRO A 241 3.60 13.62 21.07
CA PRO A 241 4.53 14.56 20.44
C PRO A 241 4.16 16.02 20.72
N GLN A 242 5.15 16.91 20.87
CA GLN A 242 4.89 18.34 20.98
C GLN A 242 4.74 18.93 19.58
N LEU A 243 3.59 19.53 19.26
CA LEU A 243 3.16 19.86 17.89
C LEU A 243 2.65 21.30 17.77
N GLY A 244 2.76 21.86 16.56
CA GLY A 244 2.13 23.12 16.17
C GLY A 244 0.63 22.98 15.86
N ASP A 245 -0.05 24.12 15.67
CA ASP A 245 -1.52 24.24 15.59
C ASP A 245 -2.12 24.17 14.17
N LYS A 246 -1.28 24.21 13.12
CA LYS A 246 -1.69 24.15 11.70
C LYS A 246 -1.85 22.74 11.13
N LEU A 247 -1.95 21.73 12.00
CA LEU A 247 -2.10 20.34 11.58
C LEU A 247 -3.48 20.08 10.97
N VAL A 248 -3.48 19.40 9.83
CA VAL A 248 -4.64 18.93 9.07
C VAL A 248 -4.82 17.41 9.25
N THR A 249 -3.71 16.67 9.31
CA THR A 249 -3.71 15.22 9.54
C THR A 249 -2.65 14.83 10.56
N LEU A 250 -3.09 14.11 11.60
CA LEU A 250 -2.23 13.54 12.64
C LEU A 250 -2.54 12.05 12.81
N VAL A 251 -1.59 11.20 12.46
CA VAL A 251 -1.73 9.73 12.52
C VAL A 251 -0.58 9.17 13.36
N LEU A 252 -0.93 8.64 14.54
CA LEU A 252 -0.04 8.05 15.54
C LEU A 252 -0.34 6.57 15.80
N ARG A 253 -1.22 5.96 15.00
CA ARG A 253 -1.75 4.60 15.16
C ARG A 253 -0.66 3.53 15.37
N ASN A 254 -0.95 2.49 16.16
CA ASN A 254 -0.08 1.32 16.35
C ASN A 254 1.36 1.70 16.76
N ASN A 255 1.47 2.31 17.94
CA ASN A 255 2.73 2.75 18.55
C ASN A 255 2.74 2.41 20.06
N LYS A 256 3.68 2.99 20.83
CA LYS A 256 3.87 2.76 22.27
C LYS A 256 3.61 4.03 23.10
N PHE A 257 2.77 4.94 22.62
CA PHE A 257 2.39 6.14 23.35
C PHE A 257 1.56 5.79 24.61
N ARG A 258 1.82 6.51 25.70
CA ARG A 258 1.35 6.20 27.07
C ARG A 258 0.92 7.40 27.92
N SER A 259 1.24 8.63 27.52
CA SER A 259 0.81 9.82 28.25
C SER A 259 -0.70 10.07 28.08
N SER A 260 -1.21 11.15 28.66
CA SER A 260 -2.46 11.76 28.22
C SER A 260 -2.29 12.46 26.87
N ILE A 261 -3.44 12.77 26.27
CA ILE A 261 -3.57 13.72 25.16
C ILE A 261 -3.43 15.14 25.77
N PRO A 262 -2.60 16.03 25.23
CA PRO A 262 -2.48 17.43 25.70
C PRO A 262 -3.69 18.29 25.32
N ASP A 263 -4.08 19.24 26.15
CA ASP A 263 -5.27 20.09 25.94
C ASP A 263 -5.15 21.00 24.71
N GLU A 264 -3.91 21.27 24.29
CA GLU A 264 -3.59 22.03 23.08
C GLU A 264 -4.13 21.37 21.81
N VAL A 265 -4.28 20.04 21.76
CA VAL A 265 -4.80 19.31 20.58
C VAL A 265 -6.26 19.69 20.29
N SER A 266 -7.02 20.03 21.34
CA SER A 266 -8.39 20.56 21.20
C SER A 266 -8.46 21.98 20.62
N SER A 267 -7.33 22.63 20.35
CA SER A 267 -7.27 23.94 19.68
C SER A 267 -6.97 23.88 18.18
N TYR A 268 -6.66 22.69 17.64
CA TYR A 268 -6.20 22.51 16.25
C TYR A 268 -7.37 22.63 15.26
N SER A 269 -7.78 23.87 14.98
CA SER A 269 -8.95 24.20 14.15
C SER A 269 -8.89 23.66 12.72
N GLN A 270 -7.70 23.42 12.17
CA GLN A 270 -7.49 22.87 10.83
C GLN A 270 -7.51 21.34 10.77
N LEU A 271 -7.59 20.65 11.91
CA LEU A 271 -7.45 19.19 11.99
C LEU A 271 -8.68 18.50 11.42
N GLU A 272 -8.48 17.81 10.29
CA GLU A 272 -9.50 17.00 9.61
C GLU A 272 -9.44 15.53 10.03
N ARG A 273 -8.23 15.00 10.23
CA ARG A 273 -7.99 13.58 10.51
C ARG A 273 -7.11 13.41 11.74
N LEU A 274 -7.67 12.79 12.78
CA LEU A 274 -6.94 12.36 13.98
C LEU A 274 -7.08 10.84 14.15
N ASP A 275 -5.96 10.13 14.12
CA ASP A 275 -5.91 8.69 14.40
C ASP A 275 -4.81 8.37 15.41
N ILE A 276 -5.19 8.08 16.65
CA ILE A 276 -4.28 7.70 17.74
C ILE A 276 -4.50 6.26 18.21
N SER A 277 -5.16 5.45 17.37
CA SER A 277 -5.63 4.10 17.73
C SER A 277 -4.51 3.10 17.99
N ALA A 278 -4.83 1.96 18.61
CA ALA A 278 -3.90 0.88 18.94
C ALA A 278 -2.63 1.39 19.66
N ASN A 279 -2.81 2.11 20.76
CA ASN A 279 -1.75 2.66 21.58
C ASN A 279 -2.02 2.31 23.06
N THR A 280 -1.40 3.02 23.99
CA THR A 280 -1.62 2.88 25.42
C THR A 280 -1.88 4.23 26.10
N PHE A 281 -2.45 5.21 25.38
CA PHE A 281 -2.80 6.54 25.92
C PHE A 281 -3.74 6.41 27.13
N VAL A 282 -3.55 7.26 28.13
CA VAL A 282 -4.26 7.22 29.43
C VAL A 282 -4.91 8.57 29.76
N GLY A 283 -5.73 8.61 30.82
CA GLY A 283 -6.34 9.85 31.29
C GLY A 283 -7.58 10.25 30.49
N PRO A 284 -8.15 11.45 30.77
CA PRO A 284 -9.45 11.83 30.24
C PRO A 284 -9.41 12.07 28.72
N PHE A 285 -10.41 11.53 28.02
CA PHE A 285 -10.69 11.90 26.63
C PHE A 285 -11.25 13.32 26.56
N GLN A 286 -10.67 14.15 25.69
CA GLN A 286 -11.09 15.53 25.48
C GLN A 286 -12.31 15.59 24.57
N LEU A 287 -13.47 15.87 25.17
CA LEU A 287 -14.76 15.98 24.48
C LEU A 287 -14.74 17.02 23.35
N ALA A 288 -13.92 18.07 23.47
CA ALA A 288 -13.77 19.11 22.46
C ALA A 288 -13.25 18.59 21.10
N LEU A 289 -12.53 17.45 21.08
CA LEU A 289 -12.08 16.80 19.84
C LEU A 289 -13.24 16.36 18.94
N LEU A 290 -14.43 16.09 19.50
CA LEU A 290 -15.65 15.80 18.74
C LEU A 290 -16.25 17.04 18.06
N SER A 291 -15.88 18.24 18.52
CA SER A 291 -16.46 19.53 18.11
C SER A 291 -15.49 20.43 17.32
N LEU A 292 -14.25 19.99 17.09
CA LEU A 292 -13.26 20.71 16.27
C LEU A 292 -13.85 21.11 14.91
N PRO A 293 -13.61 22.33 14.39
CA PRO A 293 -14.40 22.87 13.28
C PRO A 293 -14.15 22.20 11.91
N SER A 294 -13.01 21.52 11.72
CA SER A 294 -12.68 20.84 10.45
C SER A 294 -12.68 19.31 10.54
N ILE A 295 -12.95 18.71 11.71
CA ILE A 295 -12.75 17.27 11.94
C ILE A 295 -13.76 16.42 11.15
N THR A 296 -13.25 15.49 10.34
CA THR A 296 -14.04 14.53 9.54
C THR A 296 -13.80 13.08 9.98
N TYR A 297 -12.59 12.77 10.46
CA TYR A 297 -12.20 11.45 10.93
C TYR A 297 -11.55 11.53 12.31
N LEU A 298 -12.12 10.85 13.29
CA LEU A 298 -11.57 10.70 14.64
C LEU A 298 -11.48 9.21 15.00
N ASN A 299 -10.29 8.72 15.30
CA ASN A 299 -10.10 7.37 15.82
C ASN A 299 -9.17 7.39 17.05
N ILE A 300 -9.71 6.96 18.18
CA ILE A 300 -8.99 6.84 19.46
C ILE A 300 -8.94 5.39 19.96
N SER A 301 -9.36 4.42 19.15
CA SER A 301 -9.70 3.09 19.63
C SER A 301 -8.51 2.24 20.07
N GLY A 302 -8.73 1.31 21.00
CA GLY A 302 -7.65 0.47 21.53
C GLY A 302 -6.63 1.27 22.32
N ASN A 303 -7.11 1.99 23.33
CA ASN A 303 -6.32 2.79 24.28
C ASN A 303 -6.86 2.57 25.71
N LYS A 304 -6.39 3.36 26.68
CA LYS A 304 -6.86 3.37 28.08
C LYS A 304 -7.44 4.73 28.47
N LEU A 305 -8.08 5.42 27.53
CA LEU A 305 -8.68 6.74 27.78
C LEU A 305 -9.93 6.59 28.65
N THR A 306 -10.02 7.41 29.69
CA THR A 306 -11.13 7.48 30.63
C THR A 306 -11.98 8.72 30.37
N GLY A 307 -13.04 8.92 31.14
CA GLY A 307 -13.89 10.11 31.04
C GLY A 307 -15.36 9.75 30.81
N MET A 308 -16.22 10.72 31.08
CA MET A 308 -17.67 10.56 30.96
C MET A 308 -18.17 11.28 29.70
N LEU A 309 -18.90 10.56 28.86
CA LEU A 309 -19.67 11.10 27.74
C LEU A 309 -21.07 11.51 28.23
N PHE A 310 -21.67 12.50 27.57
CA PHE A 310 -23.01 12.97 27.86
C PHE A 310 -23.83 13.10 26.56
N GLU A 311 -25.12 12.76 26.62
CA GLU A 311 -26.03 12.85 25.47
C GLU A 311 -26.08 14.24 24.81
N ASN A 312 -25.89 15.29 25.60
CA ASN A 312 -26.08 16.70 25.23
C ASN A 312 -24.81 17.40 24.72
N LEU A 313 -23.74 16.64 24.43
CA LEU A 313 -22.54 17.18 23.79
C LEU A 313 -22.81 17.62 22.34
N SER A 314 -22.06 18.61 21.87
CA SER A 314 -22.03 19.05 20.48
C SER A 314 -20.94 18.30 19.70
N CYS A 315 -21.26 17.89 18.48
CA CYS A 315 -20.32 17.29 17.55
C CYS A 315 -20.21 18.15 16.28
N ASN A 316 -19.10 18.05 15.56
CA ASN A 316 -19.00 18.61 14.22
C ASN A 316 -20.00 17.90 13.26
N PRO A 317 -20.75 18.64 12.42
CA PRO A 317 -21.67 18.05 11.45
C PRO A 317 -20.94 17.30 10.31
N GLY A 318 -19.72 17.68 9.97
CA GLY A 318 -18.85 17.06 8.97
C GLY A 318 -18.08 15.81 9.42
N LEU A 319 -18.26 15.34 10.67
CA LEU A 319 -17.73 14.04 11.07
C LEU A 319 -18.34 12.90 10.23
N GLU A 320 -17.50 12.18 9.51
CA GLU A 320 -17.85 11.00 8.69
C GLU A 320 -17.58 9.70 9.46
N ALA A 321 -16.48 9.64 10.22
CA ALA A 321 -16.08 8.43 10.93
C ALA A 321 -15.55 8.75 12.34
N VAL A 322 -16.11 8.07 13.33
CA VAL A 322 -15.72 8.18 14.74
C VAL A 322 -15.54 6.78 15.34
N ASP A 323 -14.35 6.45 15.84
CA ASP A 323 -14.10 5.20 16.55
C ASP A 323 -13.53 5.49 17.95
N LEU A 324 -14.38 5.26 18.95
CA LEU A 324 -14.10 5.38 20.39
C LEU A 324 -13.85 4.01 21.05
N SER A 325 -13.88 2.92 20.29
CA SER A 325 -13.99 1.56 20.84
C SER A 325 -12.75 1.11 21.62
N SER A 326 -12.89 0.10 22.48
CA SER A 326 -11.80 -0.47 23.28
C SER A 326 -11.03 0.59 24.09
N ASN A 327 -11.75 1.27 24.97
CA ASN A 327 -11.26 2.30 25.90
C ASN A 327 -11.96 2.12 27.27
N LEU A 328 -11.80 3.09 28.18
CA LEU A 328 -12.38 3.08 29.53
C LEU A 328 -13.41 4.21 29.71
N LEU A 329 -14.12 4.60 28.64
CA LEU A 329 -15.13 5.67 28.67
C LEU A 329 -16.41 5.21 29.40
N THR A 330 -17.09 6.15 30.05
CA THR A 330 -18.32 5.93 30.83
C THR A 330 -19.41 6.95 30.46
N GLY A 331 -20.62 6.79 31.00
CA GLY A 331 -21.76 7.66 30.70
C GLY A 331 -22.46 7.26 29.40
N SER A 332 -23.12 8.22 28.74
CA SER A 332 -24.00 7.97 27.60
C SER A 332 -23.48 8.66 26.32
N LEU A 333 -23.66 8.00 25.18
CA LEU A 333 -23.16 8.44 23.88
C LEU A 333 -23.87 9.74 23.41
N PRO A 334 -23.14 10.71 22.83
CA PRO A 334 -23.76 11.95 22.35
C PRO A 334 -24.82 11.73 21.28
N LYS A 335 -25.97 12.41 21.41
CA LYS A 335 -27.06 12.37 20.41
C LYS A 335 -26.59 12.85 19.04
N CYS A 336 -25.61 13.74 18.98
CA CYS A 336 -25.00 14.18 17.74
C CYS A 336 -24.19 13.09 17.01
N LEU A 337 -23.72 12.03 17.69
CA LEU A 337 -23.14 10.85 17.04
C LEU A 337 -24.19 9.83 16.61
N MET A 338 -25.35 9.78 17.29
CA MET A 338 -26.45 8.86 16.99
C MET A 338 -27.44 9.35 15.91
N SER A 339 -27.40 10.63 15.54
CA SER A 339 -28.38 11.23 14.62
C SER A 339 -28.15 10.82 13.16
N ASN A 340 -29.24 10.41 12.49
CA ASN A 340 -29.26 9.76 11.17
C ASN A 340 -28.78 10.63 10.00
N SER A 341 -27.47 10.81 9.87
CA SER A 341 -26.82 11.08 8.58
C SER A 341 -26.36 9.74 7.99
N ASN A 342 -26.93 9.35 6.84
CA ASN A 342 -26.84 7.99 6.28
C ASN A 342 -25.43 7.53 5.83
N ASP A 343 -24.38 8.31 6.12
CA ASP A 343 -22.98 8.04 5.75
C ASP A 343 -22.03 8.02 6.97
N ARG A 344 -22.51 8.36 8.19
CA ARG A 344 -21.66 8.47 9.38
C ARG A 344 -21.42 7.11 10.04
N THR A 345 -20.16 6.69 10.14
CA THR A 345 -19.75 5.46 10.85
C THR A 345 -19.35 5.78 12.29
N VAL A 346 -20.03 5.20 13.29
CA VAL A 346 -19.66 5.36 14.71
C VAL A 346 -19.45 4.00 15.39
N LEU A 347 -18.25 3.81 15.93
CA LEU A 347 -17.85 2.64 16.70
C LEU A 347 -17.53 3.05 18.14
N TYR A 348 -18.06 2.33 19.12
CA TYR A 348 -17.88 2.65 20.55
C TYR A 348 -17.91 1.39 21.45
N ALA A 349 -17.82 0.21 20.85
CA ALA A 349 -17.74 -1.09 21.51
C ALA A 349 -16.65 -1.16 22.60
N ARG A 350 -16.80 -2.04 23.60
CA ARG A 350 -15.78 -2.31 24.63
C ARG A 350 -15.32 -1.04 25.39
N ASN A 351 -16.27 -0.17 25.73
CA ASN A 351 -16.13 0.84 26.79
C ASN A 351 -16.99 0.40 28.00
N CYS A 352 -17.35 1.31 28.91
CA CYS A 352 -18.37 1.10 29.94
C CYS A 352 -19.51 2.13 29.80
N LEU A 353 -20.00 2.30 28.57
CA LEU A 353 -21.11 3.20 28.25
C LEU A 353 -22.46 2.59 28.63
N GLU A 354 -23.46 3.44 28.84
CA GLU A 354 -24.83 3.03 29.21
C GLU A 354 -25.60 2.41 28.03
N GLU A 355 -25.23 2.74 26.79
CA GLU A 355 -25.81 2.13 25.59
C GLU A 355 -25.44 0.65 25.49
N THR A 356 -26.44 -0.22 25.57
CA THR A 356 -26.27 -1.69 25.45
C THR A 356 -25.86 -2.15 24.05
N ASN A 357 -25.90 -1.27 23.05
CA ASN A 357 -25.48 -1.56 21.69
C ASN A 357 -23.95 -1.61 21.58
N GLN A 358 -23.45 -2.53 20.74
CA GLN A 358 -22.01 -2.79 20.50
C GLN A 358 -21.19 -3.39 21.67
N ASN A 359 -21.77 -4.14 22.62
CA ASN A 359 -21.05 -4.90 23.65
C ASN A 359 -20.13 -4.03 24.56
N GLN A 360 -20.72 -3.44 25.60
CA GLN A 360 -20.02 -2.71 26.64
C GLN A 360 -19.57 -3.62 27.79
N HIS A 361 -18.51 -3.22 28.51
CA HIS A 361 -18.11 -3.79 29.78
C HIS A 361 -18.97 -3.23 30.93
N ALA A 362 -19.14 -4.02 31.99
CA ALA A 362 -19.80 -3.53 33.20
C ALA A 362 -18.95 -2.44 33.88
N LEU A 363 -19.60 -1.38 34.37
CA LEU A 363 -18.96 -0.21 34.99
C LEU A 363 -17.81 -0.50 36.00
N PRO A 364 -17.87 -1.55 36.86
CA PRO A 364 -16.75 -1.89 37.76
C PRO A 364 -15.43 -2.22 37.04
N PHE A 365 -15.49 -2.71 35.79
CA PHE A 365 -14.30 -2.98 34.97
C PHE A 365 -13.51 -1.68 34.71
N CYS A 366 -14.17 -0.65 34.18
CA CYS A 366 -13.52 0.61 33.88
C CYS A 366 -13.04 1.34 35.15
N HIS A 367 -13.76 1.25 36.27
CA HIS A 367 -13.27 1.79 37.55
C HIS A 367 -12.00 1.07 38.03
N THR A 368 -11.96 -0.26 37.98
CA THR A 368 -10.81 -1.03 38.48
C THR A 368 -9.57 -0.83 37.61
N GLU A 369 -9.72 -0.86 36.28
CA GLU A 369 -8.63 -0.58 35.33
C GLU A 369 -8.16 0.89 35.41
N ALA A 370 -9.06 1.87 35.54
CA ALA A 370 -8.66 3.28 35.69
C ALA A 370 -7.86 3.55 36.97
N ILE A 371 -8.18 2.86 38.07
CA ILE A 371 -7.41 2.92 39.32
C ILE A 371 -6.04 2.24 39.13
N ALA A 372 -5.98 1.08 38.47
CA ALA A 372 -4.73 0.37 38.17
C ALA A 372 -3.80 1.17 37.24
N VAL A 373 -4.33 2.08 36.44
CA VAL A 373 -3.58 3.02 35.58
C VAL A 373 -2.99 4.21 36.37
N GLY A 374 -3.33 4.37 37.65
CA GLY A 374 -2.60 5.27 38.57
C GLY A 374 -2.99 6.74 38.50
N ILE A 375 -4.25 7.05 38.17
CA ILE A 375 -4.76 8.43 38.23
C ILE A 375 -5.02 8.83 39.68
N VAL A 376 -4.03 9.46 40.32
CA VAL A 376 -4.22 10.14 41.61
C VAL A 376 -5.13 11.35 41.39
N PRO A 377 -6.26 11.50 42.10
CA PRO A 377 -7.12 12.67 41.95
C PRO A 377 -6.39 13.94 42.36
N GLU A 378 -6.57 15.02 41.59
CA GLU A 378 -5.96 16.33 41.87
C GLU A 378 -6.66 17.03 43.05
N GLY A 379 -6.41 16.50 44.25
CA GLY A 379 -6.89 17.02 45.51
C GLY A 379 -6.24 18.36 45.83
N LYS A 380 -6.92 19.47 45.51
CA LYS A 380 -6.60 20.79 46.07
C LYS A 380 -6.41 20.67 47.58
N LYS A 381 -5.21 20.97 48.11
CA LYS A 381 -5.01 21.80 49.32
C LYS A 381 -3.55 22.10 49.69
N HIS A 382 -3.35 23.39 49.97
CA HIS A 382 -2.42 24.00 50.92
C HIS A 382 -0.92 23.68 50.91
N LYS A 383 -0.15 24.75 50.62
CA LYS A 383 1.16 25.02 51.22
C LYS A 383 1.21 24.61 52.71
N ARG A 384 2.16 23.76 53.08
CA ARG A 384 2.72 23.73 54.44
C ARG A 384 4.24 23.68 54.37
N VAL A 385 4.86 24.76 54.82
CA VAL A 385 6.30 24.86 54.98
C VAL A 385 6.71 24.06 56.21
N SER A 386 7.81 23.30 56.10
CA SER A 386 8.56 22.82 57.27
C SER A 386 9.97 23.41 57.24
N LYS A 387 10.31 24.19 58.27
CA LYS A 387 11.69 24.52 58.69
C LYS A 387 12.05 23.51 59.79
N ALA A 388 13.29 23.10 60.08
CA ALA A 388 14.62 23.56 59.62
C ALA A 388 15.55 22.31 59.42
N VAL A 389 16.88 22.25 59.63
CA VAL A 389 17.85 23.14 60.32
C VAL A 389 19.27 23.08 59.67
N LEU A 390 20.26 23.60 60.37
CA LEU A 390 21.67 23.85 60.05
C LEU A 390 22.58 22.59 60.09
N SER A 391 23.87 22.60 59.72
CA SER A 391 24.89 23.67 59.57
C SER A 391 25.86 23.42 58.38
N LEU A 392 26.25 24.39 57.54
CA LEU A 392 27.13 25.58 57.71
C LEU A 392 28.64 25.28 57.55
N GLY A 393 29.25 25.83 56.50
CA GLY A 393 30.69 25.76 56.19
C GLY A 393 31.04 26.67 55.01
N ILE A 394 31.72 27.79 55.27
CA ILE A 394 31.96 28.87 54.31
C ILE A 394 33.34 28.72 53.67
N VAL A 395 33.41 28.60 52.34
CA VAL A 395 34.47 29.21 51.51
C VAL A 395 33.84 29.73 50.22
N CYS A 396 33.84 31.04 50.02
CA CYS A 396 33.43 31.70 48.79
C CYS A 396 34.50 32.72 48.38
N GLY A 397 34.69 32.88 47.08
CA GLY A 397 35.52 33.95 46.50
C GLY A 397 36.97 33.55 46.25
N VAL A 398 37.28 33.29 44.97
CA VAL A 398 38.39 33.88 44.19
C VAL A 398 38.34 33.32 42.74
N PHE A 399 38.02 32.03 42.56
CA PHE A 399 38.13 31.37 41.24
C PHE A 399 36.96 31.59 40.25
N GLY A 400 35.84 32.19 40.67
CA GLY A 400 34.70 32.44 39.77
C GLY A 400 34.88 33.61 38.79
N GLY A 401 35.80 34.54 39.06
CA GLY A 401 35.90 35.80 38.30
C GLY A 401 36.54 35.67 36.91
N VAL A 402 37.50 34.76 36.74
CA VAL A 402 38.32 34.68 35.52
C VAL A 402 37.56 34.03 34.35
N ALA A 403 36.69 33.05 34.64
CA ALA A 403 35.91 32.35 33.62
C ALA A 403 34.89 33.25 32.90
N ILE A 404 34.25 34.17 33.62
CA ILE A 404 33.18 35.03 33.07
C ILE A 404 33.76 36.08 32.11
N VAL A 405 34.92 36.64 32.42
CA VAL A 405 35.60 37.62 31.55
C VAL A 405 36.09 36.97 30.25
N ALA A 406 36.60 35.73 30.32
CA ALA A 406 37.05 35.00 29.13
C ALA A 406 35.90 34.71 28.14
N VAL A 407 34.73 34.31 28.65
CA VAL A 407 33.53 34.05 27.82
C VAL A 407 33.02 35.34 27.17
N LEU A 408 32.94 36.45 27.91
CA LEU A 408 32.53 37.75 27.36
C LEU A 408 33.49 38.27 26.29
N PHE A 409 34.81 38.09 26.48
CA PHE A 409 35.81 38.45 25.47
C PHE A 409 35.67 37.63 24.18
N PHE A 410 35.33 36.33 24.29
CA PHE A 410 35.15 35.46 23.12
C PHE A 410 33.90 35.82 22.31
N ILE A 411 32.81 36.24 22.97
CA ILE A 411 31.58 36.69 22.32
C ILE A 411 31.82 38.01 21.55
N ILE A 412 32.48 38.99 22.17
CA ILE A 412 32.78 40.27 21.52
C ILE A 412 33.70 40.09 20.30
N ARG A 413 34.65 39.15 20.34
CA ARG A 413 35.58 38.92 19.22
C ARG A 413 34.94 38.22 18.00
N ARG A 414 33.80 37.54 18.16
CA ARG A 414 33.06 36.89 17.05
C ARG A 414 32.10 37.83 16.31
N GLY A 415 31.82 39.03 16.82
CA GLY A 415 30.89 39.99 16.22
C GLY A 415 31.44 40.86 15.08
N ASN A 416 32.75 40.89 14.85
CA ASN A 416 33.41 41.91 14.01
C ASN A 416 34.01 41.41 12.68
N VAL A 417 33.50 40.31 12.09
CA VAL A 417 33.88 39.89 10.72
C VAL A 417 32.68 39.45 9.87
N ILE A 418 31.71 40.36 9.66
CA ILE A 418 30.84 40.32 8.47
C ILE A 418 30.77 41.74 7.89
N GLY A 419 31.67 42.03 6.95
CA GLY A 419 31.73 43.31 6.25
C GLY A 419 30.73 43.41 5.10
N LYS A 420 29.74 44.29 5.25
CA LYS A 420 28.97 45.00 4.21
C LYS A 420 29.01 44.40 2.78
N ILE A 421 27.94 43.68 2.41
CA ILE A 421 27.50 43.59 1.01
C ILE A 421 26.15 44.32 0.89
N LYS A 422 26.03 45.24 -0.08
CA LYS A 422 24.82 46.03 -0.31
C LYS A 422 23.70 45.15 -0.88
N LYS A 423 22.52 45.16 -0.26
CA LYS A 423 21.29 44.65 -0.90
C LYS A 423 20.86 45.65 -2.00
N PRO A 424 20.67 45.23 -3.27
CA PRO A 424 19.85 45.98 -4.22
C PRO A 424 18.36 45.90 -3.80
N PRO A 425 17.49 46.81 -4.25
CA PRO A 425 16.08 46.81 -3.85
C PRO A 425 15.36 45.58 -4.40
N THR A 426 14.59 44.91 -3.54
CA THR A 426 13.71 43.79 -3.90
C THR A 426 12.64 44.28 -4.87
N LYS A 427 12.82 44.08 -6.17
CA LYS A 427 11.71 44.11 -7.12
C LYS A 427 10.84 42.89 -6.82
N LEU A 428 9.58 43.15 -6.52
CA LEU A 428 8.56 42.13 -6.30
C LEU A 428 8.23 41.47 -7.65
N ILE A 429 8.90 40.36 -7.96
CA ILE A 429 8.51 39.51 -9.09
C ILE A 429 7.43 38.56 -8.57
N SER A 430 6.20 38.85 -8.98
CA SER A 430 5.06 37.95 -8.83
C SER A 430 5.22 36.81 -9.84
N GLU A 431 6.07 35.83 -9.53
CA GLU A 431 6.08 34.56 -10.25
C GLU A 431 4.88 33.73 -9.82
N ASN A 432 3.94 33.56 -10.76
CA ASN A 432 2.77 32.69 -10.61
C ASN A 432 3.22 31.23 -10.69
N ALA A 433 3.86 30.72 -9.63
CA ALA A 433 4.05 29.30 -9.42
C ALA A 433 2.67 28.61 -9.41
N ALA A 434 2.43 27.73 -10.39
CA ALA A 434 1.10 27.27 -10.73
C ALA A 434 0.37 26.62 -9.53
N SER A 435 -0.70 27.28 -9.07
CA SER A 435 -1.56 26.84 -7.96
C SER A 435 -2.15 25.43 -8.14
N GLY A 436 -2.25 24.98 -9.39
CA GLY A 436 -2.69 23.62 -9.74
C GLY A 436 -1.71 22.49 -9.34
N PHE A 437 -0.42 22.77 -9.11
CA PHE A 437 0.52 21.71 -8.74
C PHE A 437 0.49 21.41 -7.24
N ALA A 438 0.36 22.43 -6.39
CA ALA A 438 0.25 22.24 -4.93
C ALA A 438 -1.10 21.60 -4.53
N SER A 439 -2.20 21.96 -5.21
CA SER A 439 -3.49 21.29 -5.02
C SER A 439 -3.46 19.83 -5.49
N LYS A 440 -2.74 19.55 -6.58
CA LYS A 440 -2.51 18.19 -7.07
C LYS A 440 -1.61 17.37 -6.13
N LEU A 441 -0.56 17.95 -5.57
CA LEU A 441 0.29 17.27 -4.58
C LEU A 441 -0.49 16.94 -3.29
N LEU A 442 -1.38 17.83 -2.85
CA LEU A 442 -2.29 17.59 -1.72
C LEU A 442 -3.39 16.58 -2.05
N SER A 443 -3.93 16.58 -3.28
CA SER A 443 -4.87 15.54 -3.72
C SER A 443 -4.19 14.18 -3.87
N ASP A 444 -2.94 14.16 -4.33
CA ASP A 444 -2.16 12.93 -4.52
C ASP A 444 -1.70 12.37 -3.16
N ALA A 445 -1.38 13.22 -2.17
CA ALA A 445 -1.16 12.81 -0.78
C ALA A 445 -2.44 12.29 -0.10
N ARG A 446 -3.59 12.97 -0.29
CA ARG A 446 -4.91 12.42 0.11
C ARG A 446 -5.22 11.12 -0.62
N TYR A 447 -4.87 10.98 -1.88
CA TYR A 447 -5.04 9.76 -2.68
C TYR A 447 -4.13 8.64 -2.16
N ILE A 448 -2.90 8.92 -1.74
CA ILE A 448 -1.98 7.95 -1.10
C ILE A 448 -2.50 7.50 0.27
N SER A 449 -3.04 8.43 1.08
CA SER A 449 -3.75 8.08 2.32
C SER A 449 -5.00 7.24 2.05
N GLN A 450 -5.74 7.57 0.98
CA GLN A 450 -6.88 6.78 0.50
C GLN A 450 -6.45 5.45 -0.14
N THR A 451 -5.28 5.28 -0.75
CA THR A 451 -4.86 3.98 -1.32
C THR A 451 -4.55 2.94 -0.26
N MET A 452 -4.28 3.33 0.99
CA MET A 452 -4.34 2.41 2.14
C MET A 452 -5.77 2.02 2.54
N LYS A 453 -6.80 2.79 2.15
CA LYS A 453 -8.22 2.34 2.13
C LYS A 453 -8.60 1.51 0.89
N PHE A 454 -7.73 1.30 -0.12
CA PHE A 454 -8.04 0.44 -1.28
C PHE A 454 -7.93 -1.07 -0.98
N GLY A 455 -8.53 -1.49 0.12
CA GLY A 455 -9.03 -2.86 0.27
C GLY A 455 -10.20 -3.11 -0.67
N THR A 456 -9.92 -3.31 -1.96
CA THR A 456 -10.85 -3.64 -3.05
C THR A 456 -12.03 -2.67 -3.28
N VAL A 457 -11.99 -1.96 -4.41
CA VAL A 457 -13.10 -1.15 -4.93
C VAL A 457 -14.42 -1.95 -4.91
N GLY A 458 -15.41 -1.44 -4.16
CA GLY A 458 -16.80 -1.91 -4.20
C GLY A 458 -17.24 -2.96 -3.17
N LEU A 459 -16.37 -3.43 -2.26
CA LEU A 459 -16.77 -4.39 -1.21
C LEU A 459 -17.05 -3.70 0.14
N PRO A 460 -18.19 -3.99 0.80
CA PRO A 460 -18.51 -3.37 2.10
C PRO A 460 -17.59 -3.84 3.24
N PRO A 461 -17.50 -3.09 4.34
CA PRO A 461 -16.75 -3.50 5.53
C PRO A 461 -17.26 -4.84 6.09
N TYR A 462 -16.38 -5.60 6.73
CA TYR A 462 -16.75 -6.88 7.34
C TYR A 462 -17.71 -6.65 8.51
N ARG A 463 -18.84 -7.36 8.56
CA ARG A 463 -19.80 -7.25 9.67
C ARG A 463 -20.49 -8.56 10.04
N ALA A 464 -21.15 -8.55 11.20
CA ALA A 464 -22.16 -9.55 11.52
C ALA A 464 -23.47 -9.25 10.76
N PHE A 465 -24.18 -10.32 10.41
CA PHE A 465 -25.52 -10.32 9.82
C PHE A 465 -26.50 -10.97 10.81
N SER A 466 -27.75 -10.52 10.84
CA SER A 466 -28.80 -11.19 11.61
C SER A 466 -29.42 -12.32 10.80
N LEU A 467 -30.04 -13.29 11.47
CA LEU A 467 -30.66 -14.44 10.79
C LEU A 467 -31.82 -13.98 9.89
N GLU A 468 -32.59 -12.98 10.31
CA GLU A 468 -33.68 -12.39 9.51
C GLU A 468 -33.14 -11.72 8.24
N GLU A 469 -31.95 -11.10 8.29
CA GLU A 469 -31.32 -10.53 7.11
C GLU A 469 -30.87 -11.63 6.13
N ILE A 470 -30.31 -12.73 6.63
CA ILE A 470 -29.92 -13.89 5.81
C ILE A 470 -31.15 -14.56 5.18
N VAL A 471 -32.19 -14.82 5.98
CA VAL A 471 -33.48 -15.41 5.53
C VAL A 471 -34.16 -14.52 4.50
N ALA A 472 -34.22 -13.20 4.72
CA ALA A 472 -34.76 -12.28 3.73
C ALA A 472 -33.93 -12.25 2.44
N ALA A 473 -32.60 -12.27 2.55
CA ALA A 473 -31.71 -12.21 1.40
C ALA A 473 -31.77 -13.47 0.52
N THR A 474 -32.01 -14.65 1.09
CA THR A 474 -32.16 -15.92 0.34
C THR A 474 -33.61 -16.25 -0.05
N ASN A 475 -34.56 -15.33 0.20
CA ASN A 475 -35.99 -15.57 0.06
C ASN A 475 -36.45 -16.85 0.80
N ASN A 476 -36.13 -16.93 2.09
CA ASN A 476 -36.34 -18.08 2.97
C ASN A 476 -35.69 -19.38 2.47
N PHE A 477 -34.45 -19.27 1.97
CA PHE A 477 -33.67 -20.37 1.38
C PHE A 477 -34.43 -21.11 0.26
N ASP A 478 -35.13 -20.35 -0.60
CA ASP A 478 -35.89 -20.92 -1.71
C ASP A 478 -35.02 -21.80 -2.63
N SER A 479 -35.63 -22.82 -3.25
CA SER A 479 -34.94 -23.74 -4.15
C SER A 479 -34.21 -23.05 -5.32
N ALA A 480 -34.71 -21.91 -5.82
CA ALA A 480 -34.05 -21.11 -6.86
C ALA A 480 -32.84 -20.31 -6.35
N SER A 481 -32.68 -20.16 -5.03
CA SER A 481 -31.48 -19.59 -4.40
C SER A 481 -30.32 -20.59 -4.31
N PHE A 482 -30.59 -21.90 -4.38
CA PHE A 482 -29.58 -22.94 -4.16
C PHE A 482 -28.54 -22.97 -5.29
N MET A 483 -27.26 -22.80 -4.93
CA MET A 483 -26.13 -22.81 -5.86
C MET A 483 -25.38 -24.16 -5.88
N GLY A 484 -25.56 -25.00 -4.86
CA GLY A 484 -24.91 -26.30 -4.74
C GLY A 484 -24.56 -26.68 -3.30
N GLU A 485 -24.18 -27.94 -3.11
CA GLU A 485 -23.72 -28.48 -1.82
C GLU A 485 -22.28 -29.00 -1.97
N GLY A 486 -21.37 -28.45 -1.15
CA GLY A 486 -19.96 -28.84 -1.13
C GLY A 486 -19.59 -29.55 0.16
N SER A 487 -18.35 -30.03 0.26
CA SER A 487 -17.79 -30.67 1.47
C SER A 487 -17.70 -29.74 2.69
N GLN A 488 -18.06 -28.47 2.53
CA GLN A 488 -18.04 -27.41 3.54
C GLN A 488 -19.44 -26.78 3.77
N GLY A 489 -20.51 -27.44 3.31
CA GLY A 489 -21.91 -27.01 3.51
C GLY A 489 -22.64 -26.60 2.23
N LYS A 490 -23.89 -26.15 2.39
CA LYS A 490 -24.76 -25.70 1.29
C LYS A 490 -24.50 -24.24 0.95
N MET A 491 -24.51 -23.90 -0.33
CA MET A 491 -24.33 -22.55 -0.84
C MET A 491 -25.63 -22.02 -1.45
N HIS A 492 -26.01 -20.80 -1.07
CA HIS A 492 -27.18 -20.11 -1.58
C HIS A 492 -26.81 -18.72 -2.11
N ARG A 493 -27.46 -18.27 -3.17
CA ARG A 493 -27.40 -16.90 -3.68
C ARG A 493 -28.33 -16.04 -2.84
N GLY A 494 -27.83 -14.92 -2.35
CA GLY A 494 -28.63 -13.92 -1.65
C GLY A 494 -28.59 -12.55 -2.31
N GLN A 495 -29.61 -11.72 -2.03
CA GLN A 495 -29.60 -10.30 -2.32
C GLN A 495 -29.88 -9.51 -1.04
N LEU A 496 -28.92 -8.71 -0.59
CA LEU A 496 -29.07 -7.87 0.59
C LEU A 496 -30.03 -6.70 0.33
N LYS A 497 -30.56 -6.09 1.40
CA LYS A 497 -31.54 -4.97 1.33
C LYS A 497 -31.06 -3.75 0.52
N ASN A 498 -29.75 -3.56 0.39
CA ASN A 498 -29.12 -2.52 -0.42
C ASN A 498 -28.97 -2.91 -1.91
N GLY A 499 -29.53 -4.04 -2.34
CA GLY A 499 -29.45 -4.58 -3.70
C GLY A 499 -28.19 -5.41 -3.99
N LEU A 500 -27.21 -5.46 -3.08
CA LEU A 500 -25.95 -6.18 -3.29
C LEU A 500 -26.17 -7.70 -3.33
N LEU A 501 -25.66 -8.35 -4.39
CA LEU A 501 -25.65 -9.80 -4.50
C LEU A 501 -24.53 -10.42 -3.64
N VAL A 502 -24.85 -11.49 -2.93
CA VAL A 502 -23.93 -12.23 -2.06
C VAL A 502 -24.06 -13.74 -2.28
N ALA A 503 -23.02 -14.49 -1.91
CA ALA A 503 -23.08 -15.95 -1.81
C ALA A 503 -22.99 -16.34 -0.33
N ILE A 504 -23.93 -17.16 0.15
CA ILE A 504 -24.12 -17.47 1.56
C ILE A 504 -23.92 -18.97 1.77
N ARG A 505 -22.86 -19.33 2.51
CA ARG A 505 -22.55 -20.72 2.86
C ARG A 505 -23.15 -21.04 4.24
N SER A 506 -24.07 -21.99 4.29
CA SER A 506 -24.67 -22.50 5.52
C SER A 506 -23.99 -23.79 5.98
N VAL A 507 -23.51 -23.81 7.21
CA VAL A 507 -22.84 -24.96 7.84
C VAL A 507 -23.61 -25.34 9.10
N LYS A 508 -24.13 -26.57 9.18
CA LYS A 508 -24.82 -27.06 10.39
C LYS A 508 -23.82 -27.64 11.39
N MET A 509 -23.99 -27.32 12.66
CA MET A 509 -23.14 -27.82 13.75
C MET A 509 -23.62 -29.20 14.19
N THR A 510 -22.68 -30.08 14.53
CA THR A 510 -22.97 -31.45 15.03
C THR A 510 -22.77 -31.60 16.54
N LYS A 511 -22.34 -30.53 17.22
CA LYS A 511 -22.13 -30.44 18.66
C LYS A 511 -22.50 -29.04 19.13
N SER A 512 -22.95 -28.93 20.37
CA SER A 512 -23.14 -27.65 21.07
C SER A 512 -21.77 -26.95 21.24
N TYR A 513 -21.67 -25.74 20.70
CA TYR A 513 -20.51 -24.84 20.79
C TYR A 513 -21.02 -23.44 21.16
N SER A 514 -20.22 -22.67 21.90
CA SER A 514 -20.54 -21.25 22.15
C SER A 514 -20.10 -20.38 20.96
N THR A 515 -20.69 -19.19 20.83
CA THR A 515 -20.21 -18.20 19.86
C THR A 515 -18.77 -17.74 20.15
N GLN A 516 -18.34 -17.78 21.43
CA GLN A 516 -17.00 -17.40 21.86
C GLN A 516 -15.91 -18.31 21.28
N ASP A 517 -16.19 -19.63 21.15
CA ASP A 517 -15.27 -20.62 20.59
C ASP A 517 -14.85 -20.30 19.14
N PHE A 518 -15.68 -19.54 18.42
CA PHE A 518 -15.44 -19.17 17.02
C PHE A 518 -14.80 -17.78 16.84
N MET A 519 -14.75 -16.93 17.87
CA MET A 519 -14.37 -15.51 17.73
C MET A 519 -12.96 -15.31 17.14
N HIS A 520 -11.97 -16.10 17.57
CA HIS A 520 -10.61 -16.01 17.02
C HIS A 520 -10.57 -16.41 15.53
N ASN A 521 -11.33 -17.43 15.14
CA ASN A 521 -11.42 -17.87 13.76
C ASN A 521 -12.16 -16.84 12.89
N ILE A 522 -13.19 -16.18 13.43
CA ILE A 522 -13.91 -15.08 12.78
C ILE A 522 -13.00 -13.87 12.58
N GLU A 523 -12.18 -13.50 13.57
CA GLU A 523 -11.19 -12.43 13.43
C GLU A 523 -10.18 -12.76 12.31
N LEU A 524 -9.68 -14.00 12.28
CA LEU A 524 -8.77 -14.46 11.23
C LEU A 524 -9.44 -14.40 9.86
N ILE A 525 -10.67 -14.91 9.72
CA ILE A 525 -11.46 -14.90 8.47
C ILE A 525 -11.78 -13.48 7.98
N SER A 526 -11.99 -12.51 8.88
CA SER A 526 -12.24 -11.11 8.49
C SER A 526 -11.10 -10.50 7.67
N LYS A 527 -9.88 -11.05 7.80
CA LYS A 527 -8.67 -10.62 7.09
C LYS A 527 -8.56 -11.19 5.68
N TYR A 528 -9.39 -12.16 5.26
CA TYR A 528 -9.31 -12.84 3.95
C TYR A 528 -9.96 -11.97 2.86
N ARG A 529 -9.28 -10.88 2.50
CA ARG A 529 -9.77 -9.84 1.59
C ARG A 529 -8.68 -9.49 0.57
N HIS A 530 -8.81 -10.02 -0.65
CA HIS A 530 -7.82 -9.85 -1.71
C HIS A 530 -8.46 -9.92 -3.08
N ARG A 531 -7.93 -9.18 -4.06
CA ARG A 531 -8.48 -9.09 -5.44
C ARG A 531 -8.64 -10.45 -6.13
N HIS A 532 -7.81 -11.44 -5.76
CA HIS A 532 -7.81 -12.78 -6.33
C HIS A 532 -8.37 -13.88 -5.39
N LEU A 533 -9.04 -13.48 -4.31
CA LEU A 533 -9.88 -14.37 -3.50
C LEU A 533 -11.34 -13.89 -3.57
N VAL A 534 -12.29 -14.81 -3.49
CA VAL A 534 -13.69 -14.46 -3.21
C VAL A 534 -13.76 -14.03 -1.75
N SER A 535 -13.82 -12.72 -1.55
CA SER A 535 -13.59 -12.09 -0.24
C SER A 535 -14.77 -12.28 0.71
N VAL A 536 -14.46 -12.43 2.00
CA VAL A 536 -15.49 -12.61 3.03
C VAL A 536 -16.06 -11.26 3.47
N VAL A 537 -17.40 -11.17 3.41
CA VAL A 537 -18.19 -9.97 3.71
C VAL A 537 -18.75 -10.01 5.14
N GLY A 538 -19.01 -11.19 5.69
CA GLY A 538 -19.45 -11.31 7.07
C GLY A 538 -19.82 -12.72 7.52
N HIS A 539 -20.47 -12.79 8.67
CA HIS A 539 -20.96 -14.04 9.27
C HIS A 539 -22.30 -13.82 9.99
N CYS A 540 -23.03 -14.90 10.24
CA CYS A 540 -24.19 -14.96 11.12
C CYS A 540 -24.15 -16.28 11.90
N PHE A 541 -24.51 -16.24 13.18
CA PHE A 541 -24.71 -17.42 14.02
C PHE A 541 -26.22 -17.65 14.20
N GLU A 542 -26.65 -18.89 13.99
CA GLU A 542 -27.96 -19.37 14.44
C GLU A 542 -27.72 -20.17 15.72
N CYS A 543 -28.52 -19.90 16.76
CA CYS A 543 -28.41 -20.54 18.06
C CYS A 543 -29.70 -21.27 18.43
N TYR A 544 -29.59 -22.35 19.19
CA TYR A 544 -30.75 -22.97 19.83
C TYR A 544 -31.31 -22.06 20.93
N LEU A 545 -32.64 -22.00 21.04
CA LEU A 545 -33.33 -21.15 22.01
C LEU A 545 -33.12 -21.61 23.46
N ASP A 546 -32.87 -22.91 23.68
CA ASP A 546 -32.83 -23.52 25.01
C ASP A 546 -31.49 -23.34 25.74
N ASP A 547 -30.35 -23.44 25.02
CA ASP A 547 -29.00 -23.39 25.59
C ASP A 547 -28.09 -22.30 24.98
N SER A 548 -28.60 -21.50 24.03
CA SER A 548 -27.84 -20.50 23.25
C SER A 548 -26.65 -21.05 22.46
N SER A 549 -26.53 -22.38 22.29
CA SER A 549 -25.44 -22.97 21.53
C SER A 549 -25.66 -22.84 20.03
N VAL A 550 -24.55 -22.71 19.28
CA VAL A 550 -24.58 -22.50 17.83
C VAL A 550 -25.10 -23.77 17.15
N SER A 551 -26.24 -23.65 16.45
CA SER A 551 -26.86 -24.70 15.66
C SER A 551 -26.39 -24.65 14.19
N SER A 552 -26.23 -23.45 13.63
CA SER A 552 -25.66 -23.23 12.29
C SER A 552 -24.76 -21.99 12.25
N ILE A 553 -23.78 -22.02 11.35
CA ILE A 553 -22.95 -20.86 10.98
C ILE A 553 -23.22 -20.53 9.53
N PHE A 554 -23.53 -19.27 9.24
CA PHE A 554 -23.62 -18.73 7.89
C PHE A 554 -22.41 -17.83 7.62
N ILE A 555 -21.70 -18.06 6.53
CA ILE A 555 -20.58 -17.22 6.07
C ILE A 555 -21.00 -16.53 4.78
N VAL A 556 -20.89 -15.20 4.76
CA VAL A 556 -21.33 -14.35 3.65
C VAL A 556 -20.12 -13.92 2.83
N PHE A 557 -20.13 -14.24 1.55
CA PHE A 557 -19.11 -13.94 0.55
C PHE A 557 -19.65 -12.95 -0.48
N GLU A 558 -18.75 -12.26 -1.19
CA GLU A 558 -19.12 -11.54 -2.42
C GLU A 558 -19.68 -12.51 -3.48
N TYR A 559 -20.67 -12.05 -4.27
CA TYR A 559 -21.17 -12.82 -5.41
C TYR A 559 -20.35 -12.52 -6.67
N VAL A 560 -19.86 -13.58 -7.32
CA VAL A 560 -19.00 -13.48 -8.51
C VAL A 560 -19.77 -13.97 -9.75
N PRO A 561 -20.07 -13.09 -10.73
CA PRO A 561 -21.18 -13.33 -11.67
C PRO A 561 -20.85 -14.23 -12.87
N ASN A 562 -19.60 -14.29 -13.35
CA ASN A 562 -19.28 -15.04 -14.58
C ASN A 562 -19.04 -16.54 -14.34
N GLY A 563 -19.34 -17.09 -13.16
CA GLY A 563 -19.23 -18.52 -12.89
C GLY A 563 -17.79 -19.03 -12.81
N THR A 564 -17.58 -20.34 -13.02
CA THR A 564 -16.30 -21.02 -12.79
C THR A 564 -15.37 -20.94 -14.01
N LEU A 565 -14.06 -20.90 -13.78
CA LEU A 565 -13.04 -20.94 -14.84
C LEU A 565 -13.21 -22.17 -15.74
N LYS A 566 -13.61 -23.31 -15.17
CA LYS A 566 -13.98 -24.53 -15.89
C LYS A 566 -15.01 -24.28 -17.00
N SER A 567 -16.08 -23.55 -16.73
CA SER A 567 -17.20 -23.42 -17.68
C SER A 567 -16.80 -22.67 -18.96
N TRP A 568 -15.82 -21.76 -18.87
CA TRP A 568 -15.27 -21.01 -20.00
C TRP A 568 -14.20 -21.76 -20.80
N ILE A 569 -13.85 -22.98 -20.38
CA ILE A 569 -12.82 -23.82 -21.01
C ILE A 569 -13.47 -25.10 -21.55
N SER A 570 -14.10 -25.92 -20.71
CA SER A 570 -14.57 -27.26 -21.08
C SER A 570 -16.07 -27.38 -21.34
N ASP A 571 -16.90 -26.56 -20.69
CA ASP A 571 -18.36 -26.79 -20.65
C ASP A 571 -19.16 -26.00 -21.69
N GLY A 572 -18.48 -25.26 -22.58
CA GLY A 572 -19.02 -24.85 -23.87
C GLY A 572 -20.22 -23.89 -23.83
N HIS A 573 -20.07 -22.69 -23.24
CA HIS A 573 -21.03 -21.62 -23.50
C HIS A 573 -21.03 -21.22 -24.99
N TYR A 574 -22.20 -21.32 -25.63
CA TYR A 574 -22.45 -21.24 -27.08
C TYR A 574 -21.94 -20.01 -27.86
N ARG A 575 -21.21 -19.05 -27.28
CA ARG A 575 -20.69 -17.87 -28.00
C ARG A 575 -19.26 -17.40 -27.73
N LYS A 576 -18.59 -17.70 -26.61
CA LYS A 576 -17.19 -17.24 -26.36
C LYS A 576 -16.42 -18.17 -25.40
N SER A 577 -15.25 -18.65 -25.82
CA SER A 577 -14.21 -19.29 -24.99
C SER A 577 -13.14 -18.28 -24.56
N LEU A 578 -12.39 -18.53 -23.49
CA LEU A 578 -11.25 -17.68 -23.12
C LEU A 578 -10.15 -17.71 -24.20
N THR A 579 -9.70 -16.52 -24.61
CA THR A 579 -8.51 -16.36 -25.45
C THR A 579 -7.25 -16.81 -24.71
N TRP A 580 -6.17 -17.09 -25.44
CA TRP A 580 -4.89 -17.51 -24.83
C TRP A 580 -4.41 -16.54 -23.75
N MET A 581 -4.45 -15.23 -24.03
CA MET A 581 -4.02 -14.21 -23.06
C MET A 581 -4.90 -14.19 -21.80
N GLN A 582 -6.23 -14.33 -21.95
CA GLN A 582 -7.13 -14.43 -20.79
C GLN A 582 -6.88 -15.70 -19.95
N ARG A 583 -6.40 -16.79 -20.55
CA ARG A 583 -5.99 -18.01 -19.80
C ARG A 583 -4.72 -17.77 -18.99
N ILE A 584 -3.76 -17.02 -19.53
CA ILE A 584 -2.55 -16.62 -18.79
C ILE A 584 -2.93 -15.67 -17.65
N GLU A 585 -3.75 -14.64 -17.91
CA GLU A 585 -4.22 -13.72 -16.86
C GLU A 585 -5.02 -14.43 -15.76
N ALA A 586 -5.86 -15.41 -16.11
CA ALA A 586 -6.54 -16.25 -15.12
C ALA A 586 -5.54 -17.06 -14.27
N ALA A 587 -4.52 -17.66 -14.89
CA ALA A 587 -3.46 -18.38 -14.19
C ALA A 587 -2.64 -17.46 -13.27
N ILE A 588 -2.26 -16.27 -13.74
CA ILE A 588 -1.58 -15.23 -12.96
C ILE A 588 -2.44 -14.80 -11.76
N GLY A 589 -3.76 -14.64 -11.96
CA GLY A 589 -4.70 -14.30 -10.90
C GLY A 589 -4.75 -15.37 -9.81
N VAL A 590 -4.90 -16.63 -10.19
CA VAL A 590 -4.88 -17.75 -9.22
C VAL A 590 -3.54 -17.83 -8.49
N ALA A 591 -2.39 -17.71 -9.18
CA ALA A 591 -1.08 -17.71 -8.55
C ALA A 591 -0.91 -16.56 -7.52
N LYS A 592 -1.38 -15.35 -7.84
CA LYS A 592 -1.45 -14.22 -6.89
C LYS A 592 -2.39 -14.49 -5.70
N GLY A 593 -3.46 -15.26 -5.91
CA GLY A 593 -4.35 -15.73 -4.85
C GLY A 593 -3.64 -16.67 -3.87
N ILE A 594 -2.91 -17.66 -4.39
CA ILE A 594 -2.11 -18.62 -3.62
C ILE A 594 -1.01 -17.90 -2.83
N GLN A 595 -0.25 -17.01 -3.48
CA GLN A 595 0.79 -16.21 -2.82
C GLN A 595 0.25 -15.44 -1.61
N TYR A 596 -0.93 -14.83 -1.75
CA TYR A 596 -1.57 -14.11 -0.66
C TYR A 596 -2.03 -15.04 0.48
N LEU A 597 -2.53 -16.25 0.19
CA LEU A 597 -2.85 -17.24 1.22
C LEU A 597 -1.59 -17.73 1.97
N HIS A 598 -0.47 -17.90 1.28
CA HIS A 598 0.80 -18.37 1.86
C HIS A 598 1.51 -17.30 2.69
N THR A 599 1.50 -16.04 2.24
CA THR A 599 2.39 -14.97 2.78
C THR A 599 1.65 -13.72 3.25
N GLY A 600 0.44 -13.46 2.76
CA GLY A 600 -0.36 -12.26 3.08
C GLY A 600 -1.27 -12.40 4.31
N ILE A 601 -1.34 -13.59 4.90
CA ILE A 601 -2.10 -13.90 6.12
C ILE A 601 -1.16 -14.59 7.10
N VAL A 602 -1.28 -14.26 8.40
CA VAL A 602 -0.50 -14.90 9.48
C VAL A 602 -1.47 -15.51 10.50
N PRO A 603 -1.40 -16.84 10.76
CA PRO A 603 -0.58 -17.84 10.06
C PRO A 603 -1.03 -18.04 8.61
N GLY A 604 -0.08 -18.41 7.73
CA GLY A 604 -0.35 -18.73 6.32
C GLY A 604 -1.22 -19.97 6.15
N VAL A 605 -1.95 -20.02 5.04
CA VAL A 605 -2.96 -21.04 4.73
C VAL A 605 -2.49 -21.90 3.56
N TYR A 606 -2.22 -23.18 3.83
CA TYR A 606 -1.63 -24.12 2.88
C TYR A 606 -2.56 -25.33 2.62
N SER A 607 -2.32 -26.05 1.53
CA SER A 607 -3.05 -27.28 1.16
C SER A 607 -4.57 -27.05 1.01
N ASN A 608 -4.91 -26.06 0.20
CA ASN A 608 -6.25 -25.51 0.00
C ASN A 608 -7.17 -26.40 -0.86
N ASN A 609 -6.68 -27.50 -1.43
CA ASN A 609 -7.43 -28.42 -2.30
C ASN A 609 -8.03 -27.69 -3.52
N LEU A 610 -7.16 -26.99 -4.26
CA LEU A 610 -7.50 -26.12 -5.37
C LEU A 610 -7.90 -26.92 -6.61
N LYS A 611 -8.99 -26.50 -7.27
CA LYS A 611 -9.44 -27.08 -8.55
C LYS A 611 -9.94 -25.97 -9.46
N ILE A 612 -10.01 -26.24 -10.75
CA ILE A 612 -10.51 -25.28 -11.75
C ILE A 612 -12.00 -24.92 -11.58
N THR A 613 -12.75 -25.75 -10.84
CA THR A 613 -14.13 -25.49 -10.39
C THR A 613 -14.21 -24.47 -9.26
N ASP A 614 -13.14 -24.33 -8.49
CA ASP A 614 -13.03 -23.48 -7.29
C ASP A 614 -12.35 -22.13 -7.59
N VAL A 615 -12.23 -21.80 -8.89
CA VAL A 615 -11.80 -20.50 -9.40
C VAL A 615 -13.00 -19.89 -10.13
N LEU A 616 -13.44 -18.72 -9.69
CA LEU A 616 -14.51 -17.95 -10.32
C LEU A 616 -13.94 -16.78 -11.12
N LEU A 617 -14.71 -16.30 -12.10
CA LEU A 617 -14.37 -15.10 -12.88
C LEU A 617 -15.30 -13.94 -12.53
N ASP A 618 -14.73 -12.78 -12.21
CA ASP A 618 -15.51 -11.56 -12.00
C ASP A 618 -15.98 -10.94 -13.33
N GLN A 619 -16.73 -9.84 -13.24
CA GLN A 619 -17.27 -9.08 -14.38
C GLN A 619 -16.20 -8.61 -15.38
N ASN A 620 -14.93 -8.51 -14.97
CA ASN A 620 -13.78 -8.12 -15.78
C ASN A 620 -12.93 -9.33 -16.20
N PHE A 621 -13.43 -10.56 -16.01
CA PHE A 621 -12.71 -11.82 -16.21
C PHE A 621 -11.48 -12.00 -15.29
N VAL A 622 -11.43 -11.31 -14.14
CA VAL A 622 -10.38 -11.53 -13.15
C VAL A 622 -10.66 -12.81 -12.37
N ALA A 623 -9.68 -13.70 -12.30
CA ALA A 623 -9.78 -14.94 -11.54
C ALA A 623 -9.73 -14.68 -10.02
N LYS A 624 -10.66 -15.32 -9.30
CA LYS A 624 -10.79 -15.33 -7.84
C LYS A 624 -10.94 -16.76 -7.32
N ILE A 625 -10.14 -17.16 -6.34
CA ILE A 625 -10.27 -18.47 -5.67
C ILE A 625 -11.47 -18.42 -4.71
N SER A 626 -12.45 -19.32 -4.87
CA SER A 626 -13.68 -19.39 -4.05
C SER A 626 -13.64 -20.42 -2.94
N SER A 627 -12.81 -21.45 -3.09
CA SER A 627 -12.63 -22.50 -2.09
C SER A 627 -11.16 -22.51 -1.66
N TYR A 628 -10.96 -22.08 -0.43
CA TYR A 628 -9.70 -22.10 0.32
C TYR A 628 -10.04 -22.52 1.75
N ASP A 629 -9.09 -23.09 2.48
CA ASP A 629 -9.40 -23.74 3.76
C ASP A 629 -9.58 -22.69 4.87
N LEU A 630 -10.82 -22.54 5.34
CA LEU A 630 -11.17 -21.61 6.42
C LEU A 630 -10.86 -22.24 7.79
N PRO A 631 -10.20 -21.52 8.73
CA PRO A 631 -9.83 -22.03 10.05
C PRO A 631 -10.99 -22.67 10.85
N LEU A 632 -12.21 -22.13 10.70
CA LEU A 632 -13.43 -22.69 11.30
C LEU A 632 -13.69 -24.16 10.95
N LEU A 633 -13.35 -24.58 9.73
CA LEU A 633 -13.78 -25.84 9.13
C LEU A 633 -12.71 -26.95 9.24
N PHE A 634 -11.44 -26.58 9.42
CA PHE A 634 -10.34 -27.52 9.61
C PHE A 634 -10.52 -28.37 10.88
N ASN A 635 -10.98 -27.76 11.97
CA ASN A 635 -11.26 -28.46 13.23
C ASN A 635 -12.42 -29.48 13.12
N MET A 636 -13.37 -29.29 12.20
CA MET A 636 -14.44 -30.26 11.97
C MET A 636 -13.96 -31.50 11.19
N ARG A 637 -13.02 -31.35 10.25
CA ARG A 637 -12.46 -32.49 9.49
C ARG A 637 -11.77 -33.51 10.41
N LYS A 638 -11.06 -33.05 11.45
CA LYS A 638 -10.34 -33.94 12.39
C LYS A 638 -11.26 -34.72 13.35
N VAL A 639 -12.53 -34.38 13.49
CA VAL A 639 -13.46 -35.11 14.39
C VAL A 639 -14.01 -36.39 13.73
N GLY A 640 -13.94 -36.52 12.41
CA GLY A 640 -14.33 -37.72 11.67
C GLY A 640 -13.34 -38.90 11.76
N GLN A 641 -12.13 -38.69 12.28
CA GLN A 641 -11.14 -39.73 12.56
C GLN A 641 -10.63 -39.56 13.99
N GLY A 642 -10.99 -40.51 14.87
CA GLY A 642 -10.95 -40.29 16.31
C GLY A 642 -9.56 -40.14 16.94
N ASN A 643 -9.36 -39.08 17.73
CA ASN A 643 -9.15 -39.20 19.18
C ASN A 643 -9.19 -37.81 19.87
N PRO A 644 -10.04 -37.58 20.89
CA PRO A 644 -10.20 -36.26 21.51
C PRO A 644 -9.40 -36.12 22.82
N SER A 645 -8.09 -35.84 22.75
CA SER A 645 -7.28 -35.56 23.96
C SER A 645 -5.96 -34.80 23.71
N SER A 646 -6.03 -33.57 23.19
CA SER A 646 -5.01 -32.56 23.50
C SER A 646 -5.60 -31.15 23.42
N GLY A 647 -5.46 -30.38 24.51
CA GLY A 647 -5.80 -28.96 24.52
C GLY A 647 -4.78 -28.11 23.77
N PHE A 648 -5.09 -26.82 23.58
CA PHE A 648 -4.25 -25.82 22.90
C PHE A 648 -2.76 -25.94 23.27
N ARG A 649 -1.99 -26.59 22.40
CA ARG A 649 -0.53 -26.56 22.39
C ARG A 649 -0.06 -26.03 21.05
N SER A 650 0.84 -25.06 21.10
CA SER A 650 1.57 -24.55 19.96
C SER A 650 2.17 -25.73 19.16
N PRO A 651 2.11 -25.73 17.81
CA PRO A 651 2.64 -26.82 17.02
C PRO A 651 4.17 -26.88 17.16
N SER A 652 4.64 -27.81 17.97
CA SER A 652 6.05 -28.18 18.07
C SER A 652 6.58 -28.57 16.69
N VAL A 653 7.79 -28.11 16.38
CA VAL A 653 8.47 -28.27 15.08
C VAL A 653 8.66 -29.76 14.72
N ASN A 654 7.66 -30.34 14.06
CA ASN A 654 7.70 -31.67 13.49
C ASN A 654 8.10 -31.61 12.00
N LYS A 655 8.95 -32.54 11.57
CA LYS A 655 9.58 -32.55 10.24
C LYS A 655 8.61 -32.66 9.04
N SER A 656 7.30 -32.87 9.24
CA SER A 656 6.29 -32.99 8.17
C SER A 656 5.78 -31.65 7.62
N VAL A 657 5.90 -30.55 8.36
CA VAL A 657 5.36 -29.22 7.98
C VAL A 657 6.13 -28.58 6.80
N LYS A 658 7.23 -29.18 6.37
CA LYS A 658 8.27 -28.52 5.55
C LYS A 658 7.91 -28.24 4.08
N HIS A 659 6.75 -28.68 3.58
CA HIS A 659 6.35 -28.59 2.17
C HIS A 659 4.83 -28.42 1.96
N GLU A 660 4.08 -27.88 2.92
CA GLU A 660 2.61 -27.75 2.79
C GLU A 660 2.20 -26.78 1.66
N ASP A 661 3.03 -25.76 1.39
CA ASP A 661 2.97 -24.84 0.26
C ASP A 661 3.07 -25.55 -1.10
N LYS A 662 3.87 -26.62 -1.17
CA LYS A 662 4.15 -27.36 -2.41
C LYS A 662 2.98 -28.21 -2.90
N TYR A 663 1.97 -28.45 -2.07
CA TYR A 663 0.72 -29.10 -2.52
C TYR A 663 -0.14 -28.14 -3.35
N ASP A 664 -0.30 -26.89 -2.91
CA ASP A 664 -1.03 -25.87 -3.68
C ASP A 664 -0.36 -25.61 -5.05
N VAL A 665 0.97 -25.64 -5.11
CA VAL A 665 1.74 -25.55 -6.37
C VAL A 665 1.45 -26.74 -7.31
N TYR A 666 1.31 -27.96 -6.78
CA TYR A 666 0.97 -29.14 -7.59
C TYR A 666 -0.46 -29.05 -8.15
N GLU A 667 -1.42 -28.65 -7.32
CA GLU A 667 -2.82 -28.49 -7.71
C GLU A 667 -2.99 -27.35 -8.72
N PHE A 668 -2.26 -26.24 -8.55
CA PHE A 668 -2.13 -25.20 -9.54
C PHE A 668 -1.54 -25.71 -10.87
N GLY A 669 -0.56 -26.62 -10.81
CA GLY A 669 -0.04 -27.33 -11.97
C GLY A 669 -1.10 -28.13 -12.74
N VAL A 670 -2.10 -28.69 -12.05
CA VAL A 670 -3.25 -29.36 -12.70
C VAL A 670 -4.15 -28.34 -13.39
N ILE A 671 -4.43 -27.19 -12.75
CA ILE A 671 -5.22 -26.10 -13.35
C ILE A 671 -4.54 -25.55 -14.61
N LEU A 672 -3.21 -25.38 -14.60
CA LEU A 672 -2.42 -25.02 -15.79
C LEU A 672 -2.57 -26.05 -16.91
N LEU A 673 -2.51 -27.35 -16.58
CA LEU A 673 -2.64 -28.42 -17.56
C LEU A 673 -4.03 -28.44 -18.23
N GLU A 674 -5.09 -28.17 -17.47
CA GLU A 674 -6.46 -28.04 -17.99
C GLU A 674 -6.63 -26.77 -18.85
N LEU A 675 -6.00 -25.64 -18.48
CA LEU A 675 -5.97 -24.39 -19.26
C LEU A 675 -5.29 -24.58 -20.63
N ILE A 676 -4.19 -25.33 -20.68
CA ILE A 676 -3.44 -25.63 -21.92
C ILE A 676 -4.23 -26.61 -22.81
N LEU A 677 -4.75 -27.71 -22.23
CA LEU A 677 -5.39 -28.78 -22.99
C LEU A 677 -6.87 -28.51 -23.34
N GLY A 678 -7.51 -27.52 -22.72
CA GLY A 678 -8.90 -27.14 -23.01
C GLY A 678 -9.96 -28.12 -22.48
N ARG A 679 -9.59 -29.00 -21.55
CA ARG A 679 -10.44 -30.11 -21.10
C ARG A 679 -10.14 -30.49 -19.66
N THR A 680 -11.16 -31.01 -18.97
CA THR A 680 -11.03 -31.55 -17.61
C THR A 680 -10.19 -32.82 -17.58
N ILE A 681 -9.39 -32.99 -16.52
CA ILE A 681 -8.47 -34.12 -16.36
C ILE A 681 -8.86 -34.95 -15.15
N LYS A 682 -9.06 -36.26 -15.35
CA LYS A 682 -9.21 -37.21 -14.24
C LYS A 682 -7.84 -37.44 -13.60
N SER A 683 -7.76 -37.44 -12.27
CA SER A 683 -6.51 -37.52 -11.48
C SER A 683 -5.54 -38.63 -11.93
N ARG A 684 -6.04 -39.80 -12.34
CA ARG A 684 -5.24 -40.93 -12.85
C ARG A 684 -4.44 -40.60 -14.13
N ASN A 685 -4.87 -39.60 -14.91
CA ASN A 685 -4.29 -39.25 -16.21
C ASN A 685 -3.33 -38.07 -16.14
N VAL A 686 -3.14 -37.43 -14.97
CA VAL A 686 -2.28 -36.23 -14.83
C VAL A 686 -0.83 -36.55 -15.21
N ASN A 687 -0.28 -37.67 -14.71
CA ASN A 687 1.10 -38.06 -15.01
C ASN A 687 1.31 -38.35 -16.51
N THR A 688 0.43 -39.13 -17.14
CA THR A 688 0.55 -39.46 -18.57
C THR A 688 0.40 -38.23 -19.47
N LEU A 689 -0.45 -37.26 -19.08
CA LEU A 689 -0.57 -35.99 -19.79
C LEU A 689 0.62 -35.04 -19.54
N LYS A 690 1.21 -35.06 -18.33
CA LYS A 690 2.47 -34.36 -18.03
C LYS A 690 3.62 -34.90 -18.89
N ASP A 691 3.74 -36.22 -19.00
CA ASP A 691 4.81 -36.87 -19.78
C ASP A 691 4.64 -36.56 -21.29
N LEU A 692 3.40 -36.55 -21.79
CA LEU A 692 3.06 -36.08 -23.13
C LEU A 692 3.42 -34.59 -23.33
N LEU A 693 3.11 -33.73 -22.36
CA LEU A 693 3.45 -32.31 -22.38
C LEU A 693 4.97 -32.13 -22.43
N GLN A 694 5.72 -32.86 -21.59
CA GLN A 694 7.17 -32.83 -21.54
C GLN A 694 7.82 -33.25 -22.87
N ALA A 695 7.32 -34.30 -23.52
CA ALA A 695 7.80 -34.73 -24.84
C ALA A 695 7.52 -33.67 -25.93
N SER A 696 6.37 -33.00 -25.86
CA SER A 696 5.98 -31.97 -26.84
C SER A 696 6.74 -30.64 -26.71
N ILE A 697 7.29 -30.32 -25.54
CA ILE A 697 8.19 -29.15 -25.33
C ILE A 697 9.46 -29.28 -26.19
N THR A 698 9.97 -30.50 -26.35
CA THR A 698 11.14 -30.83 -27.17
C THR A 698 10.81 -31.14 -28.64
N ALA A 699 9.53 -31.29 -28.98
CA ALA A 699 9.08 -31.53 -30.35
C ALA A 699 9.03 -30.24 -31.19
N ASP A 700 8.77 -30.38 -32.48
CA ASP A 700 8.58 -29.27 -33.41
C ASP A 700 7.30 -28.46 -33.10
N GLY A 701 7.20 -27.26 -33.69
CA GLY A 701 6.11 -26.33 -33.42
C GLY A 701 4.73 -26.79 -33.91
N GLU A 702 4.64 -27.77 -34.81
CA GLU A 702 3.35 -28.32 -35.25
C GLU A 702 2.89 -29.45 -34.33
N ALA A 703 3.76 -30.40 -33.97
CA ALA A 703 3.44 -31.42 -32.98
C ALA A 703 3.08 -30.79 -31.62
N ARG A 704 3.80 -29.75 -31.18
CA ARG A 704 3.47 -29.03 -29.94
C ARG A 704 2.10 -28.37 -29.98
N ARG A 705 1.71 -27.80 -31.13
CA ARG A 705 0.37 -27.21 -31.32
C ARG A 705 -0.75 -28.23 -31.43
N SER A 706 -0.45 -29.48 -31.81
CA SER A 706 -1.46 -30.52 -32.02
C SER A 706 -2.22 -30.93 -30.75
N ILE A 707 -1.55 -30.90 -29.59
CA ILE A 707 -2.11 -31.35 -28.30
C ILE A 707 -2.88 -30.27 -27.53
N ILE A 708 -2.77 -29.01 -27.95
CA ILE A 708 -3.38 -27.84 -27.30
C ILE A 708 -4.84 -27.72 -27.73
N ASP A 709 -5.64 -27.13 -26.86
CA ASP A 709 -7.00 -26.69 -27.15
C ASP A 709 -7.10 -26.00 -28.53
N PRO A 710 -7.90 -26.55 -29.47
CA PRO A 710 -8.14 -25.97 -30.79
C PRO A 710 -8.59 -24.49 -30.75
N ALA A 711 -9.29 -24.05 -29.70
CA ALA A 711 -9.82 -22.70 -29.56
C ALA A 711 -8.72 -21.61 -29.43
N VAL A 712 -7.53 -21.98 -28.94
CA VAL A 712 -6.40 -21.04 -28.77
C VAL A 712 -5.23 -21.32 -29.72
N ARG A 713 -5.20 -22.48 -30.38
CA ARG A 713 -4.12 -22.95 -31.25
C ARG A 713 -3.60 -21.93 -32.28
N LYS A 714 -4.49 -21.10 -32.85
CA LYS A 714 -4.13 -20.05 -33.84
C LYS A 714 -3.72 -18.70 -33.22
N ALA A 715 -4.03 -18.45 -31.96
CA ALA A 715 -3.84 -17.17 -31.28
C ALA A 715 -2.73 -17.22 -30.21
N CYS A 716 -1.93 -18.29 -30.23
CA CYS A 716 -0.97 -18.67 -29.21
C CYS A 716 0.45 -18.70 -29.80
N LEU A 717 1.32 -17.84 -29.28
CA LEU A 717 2.72 -17.77 -29.69
C LEU A 717 3.51 -18.94 -29.10
N ASP A 718 4.35 -19.57 -29.93
CA ASP A 718 5.06 -20.80 -29.58
C ASP A 718 5.97 -20.66 -28.34
N GLN A 719 6.57 -19.48 -28.13
CA GLN A 719 7.40 -19.21 -26.96
C GLN A 719 6.58 -18.99 -25.68
N SER A 720 5.46 -18.24 -25.75
CA SER A 720 4.53 -18.03 -24.63
C SER A 720 3.97 -19.37 -24.14
N LEU A 721 3.50 -20.17 -25.10
CA LEU A 721 3.08 -21.55 -24.93
C LEU A 721 4.14 -22.40 -24.22
N LYS A 722 5.36 -22.41 -24.76
CA LYS A 722 6.45 -23.23 -24.25
C LYS A 722 6.75 -22.92 -22.78
N THR A 723 6.82 -21.64 -22.41
CA THR A 723 6.98 -21.23 -21.00
C THR A 723 5.83 -21.72 -20.12
N MET A 724 4.57 -21.59 -20.56
CA MET A 724 3.42 -22.05 -19.77
C MET A 724 3.41 -23.59 -19.59
N MET A 725 3.88 -24.33 -20.61
CA MET A 725 4.06 -25.78 -20.55
C MET A 725 5.22 -26.17 -19.61
N GLU A 726 6.37 -25.51 -19.72
CA GLU A 726 7.55 -25.77 -18.87
C GLU A 726 7.24 -25.56 -17.39
N ILE A 727 6.58 -24.45 -17.02
CA ILE A 727 6.20 -24.21 -15.62
C ILE A 727 5.11 -25.20 -15.15
N CYS A 728 4.17 -25.57 -16.01
CA CYS A 728 3.17 -26.61 -15.72
C CYS A 728 3.83 -27.96 -15.39
N VAL A 729 4.81 -28.42 -16.19
CA VAL A 729 5.53 -29.68 -15.93
C VAL A 729 6.32 -29.61 -14.63
N ARG A 730 6.97 -28.47 -14.32
CA ARG A 730 7.71 -28.25 -13.06
C ARG A 730 6.80 -28.25 -11.83
N CYS A 731 5.58 -27.71 -11.92
CA CYS A 731 4.58 -27.79 -10.86
C CYS A 731 4.14 -29.24 -10.58
N LEU A 732 4.03 -30.06 -11.64
CA LEU A 732 3.60 -31.46 -11.59
C LEU A 732 4.73 -32.46 -11.28
N VAL A 733 5.85 -32.02 -10.70
CA VAL A 733 6.92 -32.92 -10.23
C VAL A 733 6.43 -33.71 -9.01
N LYS A 734 6.77 -35.01 -8.97
CA LYS A 734 6.31 -35.92 -7.90
C LYS A 734 6.91 -35.50 -6.55
N GLU A 735 8.22 -35.25 -6.53
CA GLU A 735 8.95 -34.80 -5.35
C GLU A 735 8.56 -33.35 -4.97
N PRO A 736 8.00 -33.08 -3.77
CA PRO A 736 7.57 -31.74 -3.39
C PRO A 736 8.71 -30.72 -3.33
N ALA A 737 9.92 -31.15 -2.92
CA ALA A 737 11.07 -30.27 -2.78
C ALA A 737 11.59 -29.70 -4.12
N GLU A 738 11.34 -30.41 -5.23
CA GLU A 738 11.74 -29.99 -6.58
C GLU A 738 10.72 -29.05 -7.25
N ARG A 739 9.51 -28.92 -6.68
CA ARG A 739 8.47 -28.03 -7.22
C ARG A 739 8.89 -26.56 -6.99
N PRO A 740 8.64 -25.66 -7.96
CA PRO A 740 8.98 -24.24 -7.87
C PRO A 740 8.30 -23.55 -6.66
N SER A 741 8.77 -22.36 -6.27
CA SER A 741 7.99 -21.49 -5.37
C SER A 741 6.79 -20.89 -6.13
N ILE A 742 5.81 -20.34 -5.41
CA ILE A 742 4.69 -19.66 -6.07
C ILE A 742 5.16 -18.35 -6.76
N GLU A 743 6.23 -17.74 -6.26
CA GLU A 743 6.94 -16.61 -6.87
C GLU A 743 7.58 -17.00 -8.22
N ASP A 744 8.29 -18.13 -8.28
CA ASP A 744 8.88 -18.65 -9.51
C ASP A 744 7.80 -18.93 -10.56
N VAL A 745 6.68 -19.52 -10.12
CA VAL A 745 5.51 -19.80 -10.96
C VAL A 745 4.92 -18.51 -11.51
N LEU A 746 4.68 -17.51 -10.65
CA LEU A 746 4.15 -16.22 -11.04
C LEU A 746 5.05 -15.51 -12.06
N TRP A 747 6.37 -15.52 -11.83
CA TRP A 747 7.36 -14.93 -12.74
C TRP A 747 7.31 -15.57 -14.14
N ASN A 748 7.24 -16.90 -14.22
CA ASN A 748 7.17 -17.60 -15.52
C ASN A 748 5.86 -17.30 -16.27
N LEU A 749 4.74 -17.19 -15.56
CA LEU A 749 3.46 -16.84 -16.18
C LEU A 749 3.42 -15.38 -16.66
N GLN A 750 3.99 -14.45 -15.90
CA GLN A 750 4.14 -13.04 -16.32
C GLN A 750 5.04 -12.92 -17.57
N PHE A 751 6.13 -13.70 -17.64
CA PHE A 751 6.96 -13.78 -18.85
C PHE A 751 6.16 -14.33 -20.05
N ALA A 752 5.37 -15.39 -19.85
CA ALA A 752 4.52 -15.96 -20.91
C ALA A 752 3.46 -14.97 -21.42
N ALA A 753 2.90 -14.13 -20.53
CA ALA A 753 2.00 -13.03 -20.87
C ALA A 753 2.71 -11.95 -21.72
N GLN A 754 3.81 -11.40 -21.22
CA GLN A 754 4.58 -10.35 -21.91
C GLN A 754 5.02 -10.77 -23.33
N VAL A 755 5.49 -12.01 -23.47
CA VAL A 755 5.89 -12.61 -24.76
C VAL A 755 4.70 -12.75 -25.73
N GLN A 756 3.48 -12.95 -25.22
CA GLN A 756 2.27 -13.04 -26.04
C GLN A 756 1.74 -11.68 -26.50
N ASP A 757 1.83 -10.66 -25.65
CA ASP A 757 1.32 -9.32 -25.97
C ASP A 757 2.21 -8.57 -26.96
N ALA A 758 3.54 -8.75 -26.88
CA ALA A 758 4.48 -8.20 -27.88
C ALA A 758 4.09 -8.63 -29.32
N TRP A 759 3.74 -9.90 -29.51
CA TRP A 759 3.32 -10.44 -30.82
C TRP A 759 1.97 -9.90 -31.32
N ARG A 760 1.08 -9.43 -30.43
CA ARG A 760 -0.15 -8.74 -30.83
C ARG A 760 0.12 -7.34 -31.40
N GLY A 761 1.14 -6.65 -30.90
CA GLY A 761 1.59 -5.36 -31.46
C GLY A 761 2.06 -5.49 -32.91
N ASP A 762 2.92 -6.47 -33.19
CA ASP A 762 3.52 -6.68 -34.51
C ASP A 762 2.53 -7.26 -35.56
N SER A 763 1.47 -7.94 -35.12
CA SER A 763 0.44 -8.49 -36.03
C SER A 763 -0.67 -7.49 -36.38
N GLN A 764 -0.87 -6.43 -35.59
CA GLN A 764 -1.81 -5.35 -35.92
C GLN A 764 -1.19 -4.27 -36.82
N SER A 765 0.14 -4.09 -36.80
CA SER A 765 0.84 -3.14 -37.68
C SER A 765 0.96 -3.62 -39.14
N SER A 766 0.65 -4.89 -39.42
CA SER A 766 0.84 -5.55 -40.71
C SER A 766 -0.45 -5.90 -41.47
N SER A 767 -1.62 -5.44 -41.00
CA SER A 767 -2.93 -5.75 -41.61
C SER A 767 -3.82 -4.51 -41.81
N SER A 768 -3.44 -3.64 -42.75
CA SER A 768 -4.27 -2.52 -43.21
C SER A 768 -5.00 -2.83 -44.53
N ASP A 769 -6.17 -3.47 -44.46
CA ASP A 769 -7.27 -3.21 -45.42
C ASP A 769 -8.61 -3.82 -44.96
N GLY A 770 -9.73 -3.13 -45.24
CA GLY A 770 -11.10 -3.64 -45.05
C GLY A 770 -11.86 -3.16 -43.79
N SER A 771 -12.95 -2.41 -44.00
CA SER A 771 -13.84 -1.84 -42.97
C SER A 771 -15.03 -2.78 -42.61
N PRO A 772 -16.00 -2.38 -41.75
CA PRO A 772 -15.86 -2.21 -40.31
C PRO A 772 -16.92 -3.02 -39.49
N ILE A 773 -16.54 -3.58 -38.34
CA ILE A 773 -17.49 -3.98 -37.28
C ILE A 773 -16.97 -3.48 -35.92
N SER A 774 -17.77 -2.66 -35.26
CA SER A 774 -17.37 -1.82 -34.12
C SER A 774 -17.09 -2.59 -32.82
N PRO A 775 -15.99 -2.28 -32.10
CA PRO A 775 -15.87 -2.49 -30.65
C PRO A 775 -16.43 -1.28 -29.87
N LEU A 776 -16.85 -1.50 -28.61
CA LEU A 776 -17.37 -0.45 -27.74
C LEU A 776 -16.29 0.59 -27.42
N ALA A 777 -16.57 1.87 -27.71
CA ALA A 777 -15.77 2.99 -27.23
C ALA A 777 -16.06 3.27 -25.75
N SER A 778 -15.01 3.49 -24.95
CA SER A 778 -15.16 4.13 -23.64
C SER A 778 -15.46 5.62 -23.85
N ARG A 779 -16.41 6.14 -23.07
CA ARG A 779 -16.81 7.56 -23.16
C ARG A 779 -15.67 8.47 -22.69
N ARG A 780 -15.12 9.28 -23.60
CA ARG A 780 -14.49 10.55 -23.21
C ARG A 780 -15.58 11.49 -22.69
N MET A 781 -15.41 12.03 -21.49
CA MET A 781 -16.07 13.27 -21.11
C MET A 781 -15.29 14.43 -21.71
N THR A 782 -15.97 15.31 -22.44
CA THR A 782 -15.48 16.64 -22.81
C THR A 782 -16.33 17.65 -22.07
N PHE A 783 -15.69 18.51 -21.27
CA PHE A 783 -16.32 19.69 -20.71
C PHE A 783 -16.13 20.86 -21.66
N HIS A 784 -17.23 21.58 -21.91
CA HIS A 784 -17.20 23.02 -22.17
C HIS A 784 -17.39 23.73 -20.83
#